data_AF-A0A9W4IAL9-F1
#
_entry.id   AF-A0A9W4IAL9-F1
#
_cell.length_a   1.000
_cell.length_b   1.000
_cell.length_c   1.000
_cell.angle_alpha   90.00
_cell.angle_beta   90.00
_cell.angle_gamma   90.00
#
_symmetry.space_group_name_H-M   'P 1'
#
loop_
_entity.id
_entity.type
_entity.pdbx_description
1 polymer ?
#
loop_
_entity_poly.entity_id
_entity_poly.type
_entity_poly.pdbx_seq_one_letter_code
_entity_poly.pdbx_strand_id
1 'polypeptide(L)'
;MAPLTRSAAGTSLFAPVGAVPSSQPDIINVDDDEQSVEDVSMNGDQQSFDSQSESQGEDMDEEMDGVNGETASETGSDVSAHESIEQPIFGLSNKSQDAPLFTAAGAQEALHPLRRTADRVTRQIEAFADKLDQFKRQNSSDEFNNAQAAYKLVASYRDLANNAIKEIEKQQIVDRAKSGFRSSGSQEVKGAEEIRRLQLESDTWRLLLNLISIDDPSSRARYKAGQQTAFQELHRYSTDREMWEQFLNADQYGLECVIAMRWLEETSKTGDQDIDELISEMERQSQRGEGLWTHGWLYTKEAIKGVKRLRAWPQPLEPNDPGIQRTLLSKDEQKPLVTQLDPDAVIRQNNVLEPQDKSFELATWATCWKMLRQGESWTKIREWAENHLEGWRAISLCGSSVDPKSASTQYPADDGHTRLMNSRAQDSWRSACSALTRNKTADDFQRAVYGLLAGETEAAAAVCSGWDDYLYVFFNRVVLSRYQGFCRQFQRKLSHSPNTPVTFKPEPAGHAELQKYLVYLKGNERVRGETRNPFRNIQAAILSQGYDSFFQALAQAVSHVSTEKFGKSSVVPQLPHKPVEESFFIAADDEEALKIAAHVYVVASARGYARADTHFIETASVLVAGHIANLEQRGLFRLIPLYASLLPISMSHSVLAKIFIDIVDPKDKIQQVRLAEKYEIDVNTVLDVQWSWVKENVSAIDHSRGVTGYSRVYRRSDGVKNLVSPKPDLIGDVVSEEDDKMIRSLEWLRVTDGQWDKICELGTWLYRKFLLADKLAASRELSFRMRLADISIEKFGCDIISMPPQDIGFSEATTPTSPTKSKRSSIHRRSLSGSHNIALIAAYNQCQSMRDLESLILGLDSVEQFAIVHEQRSKTKRRRDSGTLKVMGQELEECVSVLEEWIGAVADEEWLPTSPDAEEEADFVHIRKTYLPELLLDYHNAMYFASFCLERNDLLTQCMIVSIWVANYEHITRAFTQAKRMGELMDALALSSKALVIRNTNPSKNSKDERARELSIWDVEITEEEKKRIGLTSSLDRQL
;
A
#
# COMPACT_ATOMS: atom_id res chain seq x y z
N MET A 1 -16.87 0.40 -90.11
CA MET A 1 -18.11 -0.39 -90.26
C MET A 1 -19.02 -0.04 -89.10
N ALA A 2 -20.21 0.48 -89.40
CA ALA A 2 -21.28 0.82 -88.44
C ALA A 2 -22.38 -0.26 -88.52
N PRO A 3 -23.54 -0.20 -87.80
CA PRO A 3 -23.92 0.62 -86.65
C PRO A 3 -24.74 -0.12 -85.54
N LEU A 4 -25.06 0.66 -84.50
CA LEU A 4 -26.20 0.67 -83.56
C LEU A 4 -27.56 0.10 -84.04
N THR A 5 -28.42 -0.35 -83.10
CA THR A 5 -29.84 0.11 -82.95
C THR A 5 -30.48 -0.26 -81.60
N ARG A 6 -31.19 0.72 -81.01
CA ARG A 6 -32.27 0.61 -80.00
C ARG A 6 -33.58 0.12 -80.64
N SER A 7 -34.49 -0.46 -79.86
CA SER A 7 -35.92 -0.06 -79.89
C SER A 7 -36.71 -0.63 -78.71
N ALA A 8 -37.46 0.26 -78.04
CA ALA A 8 -38.56 -0.03 -77.13
C ALA A 8 -39.88 -0.12 -77.90
N ALA A 9 -40.88 -0.84 -77.36
CA ALA A 9 -42.30 -0.55 -77.53
C ALA A 9 -43.11 -1.32 -76.47
N GLY A 10 -43.92 -0.59 -75.71
CA GLY A 10 -44.97 -1.16 -74.86
C GLY A 10 -46.34 -1.06 -75.52
N THR A 11 -47.32 -1.71 -74.92
CA THR A 11 -48.75 -1.38 -75.09
C THR A 11 -49.53 -1.81 -73.84
N SER A 12 -50.21 -0.85 -73.24
CA SER A 12 -51.20 -0.98 -72.16
C SER A 12 -52.58 -1.37 -72.70
N LEU A 13 -53.42 -2.04 -71.91
CA LEU A 13 -54.89 -1.86 -71.97
C LEU A 13 -55.52 -1.92 -70.56
N PHE A 14 -56.09 -0.77 -70.17
CA PHE A 14 -57.34 -0.47 -69.44
C PHE A 14 -57.81 -1.23 -68.17
N ALA A 15 -58.21 -0.39 -67.21
CA ALA A 15 -58.81 -0.61 -65.88
C ALA A 15 -60.37 -0.75 -65.96
N PRO A 16 -61.24 -0.41 -64.96
CA PRO A 16 -61.11 -0.21 -63.48
C PRO A 16 -62.33 -0.71 -62.63
N VAL A 17 -62.34 -0.32 -61.34
CA VAL A 17 -63.49 -0.05 -60.40
C VAL A 17 -63.94 -1.24 -59.53
N GLY A 18 -63.73 -1.26 -58.21
CA GLY A 18 -64.27 -0.42 -57.11
C GLY A 18 -64.72 -1.42 -56.00
N ALA A 19 -64.77 -1.20 -54.69
CA ALA A 19 -64.76 -0.04 -53.81
C ALA A 19 -64.36 -0.52 -52.39
N VAL A 20 -63.96 0.42 -51.52
CA VAL A 20 -63.76 0.25 -50.06
C VAL A 20 -65.00 0.82 -49.35
N PRO A 21 -65.45 0.29 -48.19
CA PRO A 21 -65.13 0.97 -46.93
C PRO A 21 -64.90 0.07 -45.68
N SER A 22 -64.39 0.75 -44.67
CA SER A 22 -63.94 0.43 -43.30
C SER A 22 -64.90 -0.26 -42.32
N SER A 23 -64.34 -1.02 -41.35
CA SER A 23 -64.53 -0.84 -39.88
C SER A 23 -63.78 -1.90 -39.05
N GLN A 24 -63.04 -1.48 -38.01
CA GLN A 24 -62.56 -2.28 -36.85
C GLN A 24 -63.72 -2.69 -35.91
N PRO A 25 -63.50 -3.30 -34.72
CA PRO A 25 -62.65 -4.41 -34.24
C PRO A 25 -63.49 -5.51 -33.52
N ASP A 26 -62.89 -6.63 -33.05
CA ASP A 26 -63.29 -7.48 -31.87
C ASP A 26 -62.44 -8.81 -31.93
N ILE A 27 -61.64 -9.24 -30.93
CA ILE A 27 -61.97 -9.81 -29.59
C ILE A 27 -62.81 -11.11 -29.76
N ILE A 28 -62.51 -12.35 -29.33
CA ILE A 28 -61.57 -12.98 -28.37
C ILE A 28 -61.69 -14.53 -28.52
N ASN A 29 -60.63 -15.30 -28.20
CA ASN A 29 -60.60 -16.71 -27.67
C ASN A 29 -61.04 -17.92 -28.52
N VAL A 30 -60.59 -19.17 -28.31
CA VAL A 30 -59.51 -19.90 -27.57
C VAL A 30 -59.67 -21.39 -27.99
N ASP A 31 -58.68 -22.22 -27.66
CA ASP A 31 -58.60 -23.70 -27.68
C ASP A 31 -58.09 -24.34 -28.97
N ASP A 32 -57.29 -25.40 -28.94
CA ASP A 32 -56.27 -25.99 -28.04
C ASP A 32 -55.88 -27.28 -28.79
N ASP A 33 -54.62 -27.72 -28.68
CA ASP A 33 -54.19 -29.13 -28.64
C ASP A 33 -52.68 -29.26 -28.93
N GLU A 34 -51.95 -29.44 -27.83
CA GLU A 34 -50.85 -30.38 -27.54
C GLU A 34 -50.27 -31.22 -28.71
N GLN A 35 -48.96 -31.52 -28.80
CA GLN A 35 -48.20 -32.26 -27.78
C GLN A 35 -46.68 -32.30 -28.14
N SER A 36 -45.85 -32.36 -27.10
CA SER A 36 -44.39 -32.42 -27.04
C SER A 36 -43.83 -33.84 -26.89
N VAL A 37 -42.69 -34.17 -27.51
CA VAL A 37 -41.54 -35.01 -27.04
C VAL A 37 -40.52 -35.05 -28.21
N GLU A 38 -39.19 -35.12 -28.08
CA GLU A 38 -38.30 -35.76 -27.11
C GLU A 38 -36.86 -35.24 -27.37
N ASP A 39 -36.12 -34.87 -26.32
CA ASP A 39 -34.66 -34.66 -26.34
C ASP A 39 -34.01 -35.89 -25.69
N VAL A 40 -32.99 -36.46 -26.35
CA VAL A 40 -32.15 -37.54 -25.78
C VAL A 40 -30.67 -37.21 -25.94
N SER A 41 -29.98 -37.35 -24.80
CA SER A 41 -28.56 -37.19 -24.49
C SER A 41 -27.66 -38.30 -25.04
N MET A 42 -26.33 -38.10 -24.99
CA MET A 42 -25.35 -39.06 -24.43
C MET A 42 -23.93 -38.45 -24.31
N ASN A 43 -23.53 -38.23 -23.05
CA ASN A 43 -22.29 -38.57 -22.32
C ASN A 43 -20.86 -38.44 -22.89
N GLY A 44 -19.99 -37.89 -22.02
CA GLY A 44 -18.54 -38.14 -21.93
C GLY A 44 -18.00 -37.72 -20.55
N ASP A 45 -17.38 -38.67 -19.84
CA ASP A 45 -17.07 -38.72 -18.40
C ASP A 45 -15.99 -37.75 -17.87
N GLN A 46 -16.12 -37.33 -16.60
CA GLN A 46 -14.98 -37.06 -15.72
C GLN A 46 -15.33 -37.38 -14.25
N GLN A 47 -14.58 -38.33 -13.69
CA GLN A 47 -14.70 -38.88 -12.34
C GLN A 47 -14.14 -37.92 -11.29
N SER A 48 -14.93 -37.65 -10.24
CA SER A 48 -14.47 -37.05 -8.97
C SER A 48 -14.45 -38.14 -7.89
N PHE A 49 -13.31 -38.30 -7.22
CA PHE A 49 -13.16 -39.15 -6.04
C PHE A 49 -13.55 -38.37 -4.78
N ASP A 50 -14.58 -38.85 -4.08
CA ASP A 50 -14.91 -38.45 -2.72
C ASP A 50 -13.99 -39.13 -1.71
N SER A 51 -13.57 -38.40 -0.69
CA SER A 51 -13.16 -38.98 0.59
C SER A 51 -13.72 -38.12 1.73
N GLN A 52 -14.65 -38.71 2.47
CA GLN A 52 -15.25 -38.19 3.69
C GLN A 52 -14.26 -38.32 4.86
N SER A 53 -14.23 -37.31 5.74
CA SER A 53 -14.01 -37.52 7.17
C SER A 53 -14.73 -36.43 7.96
N GLU A 54 -15.62 -36.86 8.84
CA GLU A 54 -16.45 -36.09 9.75
C GLU A 54 -15.63 -35.40 10.87
N SER A 55 -16.07 -34.22 11.31
CA SER A 55 -16.05 -33.90 12.75
C SER A 55 -17.13 -32.87 13.08
N GLN A 56 -18.05 -33.30 13.93
CA GLN A 56 -19.12 -32.50 14.55
C GLN A 56 -18.54 -31.43 15.49
N GLY A 57 -19.23 -30.29 15.59
CA GLY A 57 -19.06 -29.28 16.62
C GLY A 57 -20.39 -28.55 16.79
N GLU A 58 -21.05 -28.81 17.92
CA GLU A 58 -22.38 -28.33 18.29
C GLU A 58 -22.31 -26.87 18.75
N ASP A 59 -23.21 -26.03 18.22
CA ASP A 59 -23.46 -24.66 18.70
C ASP A 59 -24.39 -24.71 19.92
N MET A 60 -23.96 -24.12 21.05
CA MET A 60 -24.81 -23.83 22.20
C MET A 60 -24.91 -22.31 22.41
N ASP A 61 -26.10 -21.78 22.13
CA ASP A 61 -26.56 -20.46 22.55
C ASP A 61 -27.01 -20.50 24.02
N GLU A 62 -26.52 -19.59 24.86
CA GLU A 62 -27.14 -19.30 26.16
C GLU A 62 -27.54 -17.82 26.24
N GLU A 63 -28.86 -17.61 26.19
CA GLU A 63 -29.56 -16.41 26.65
C GLU A 63 -29.49 -16.34 28.19
N MET A 64 -29.31 -15.13 28.76
CA MET A 64 -29.72 -14.88 30.14
C MET A 64 -30.44 -13.54 30.29
N ASP A 65 -31.74 -13.66 30.55
CA ASP A 65 -32.64 -12.64 31.05
C ASP A 65 -32.29 -12.22 32.49
N GLY A 66 -32.55 -10.95 32.80
CA GLY A 66 -32.33 -10.35 34.10
C GLY A 66 -33.47 -10.57 35.11
N VAL A 67 -33.15 -10.35 36.40
CA VAL A 67 -34.12 -9.99 37.43
C VAL A 67 -33.50 -8.94 38.35
N ASN A 68 -34.24 -7.86 38.53
CA ASN A 68 -33.98 -6.70 39.38
C ASN A 68 -34.41 -6.91 40.84
N GLY A 69 -33.82 -6.07 41.70
CA GLY A 69 -34.46 -5.50 42.90
C GLY A 69 -33.61 -5.67 44.15
N GLU A 70 -33.41 -4.70 45.03
CA GLU A 70 -33.84 -3.31 45.19
C GLU A 70 -33.07 -2.80 46.43
N THR A 71 -32.66 -1.53 46.52
CA THR A 71 -32.77 -0.68 47.72
C THR A 71 -32.20 0.72 47.46
N ALA A 72 -32.72 1.69 48.20
CA ALA A 72 -33.04 3.02 47.73
C ALA A 72 -32.20 4.18 48.32
N SER A 73 -32.21 5.26 47.53
CA SER A 73 -32.25 6.71 47.85
C SER A 73 -31.30 7.39 48.85
N GLU A 74 -30.64 8.42 48.29
CA GLU A 74 -30.59 9.83 48.72
C GLU A 74 -29.92 10.22 50.06
N THR A 75 -28.83 11.00 49.98
CA THR A 75 -28.81 12.49 50.15
C THR A 75 -27.41 13.01 50.52
N GLY A 76 -27.00 14.13 49.89
CA GLY A 76 -26.43 15.27 50.64
C GLY A 76 -24.90 15.50 50.68
N SER A 77 -24.53 16.63 50.05
CA SER A 77 -23.56 17.66 50.50
C SER A 77 -22.18 17.79 49.82
N ASP A 78 -22.08 18.93 49.12
CA ASP A 78 -20.95 19.77 48.71
C ASP A 78 -19.59 19.63 49.43
N VAL A 79 -18.49 19.87 48.70
CA VAL A 79 -17.69 21.14 48.74
C VAL A 79 -16.36 21.00 47.95
N SER A 80 -16.27 21.77 46.85
CA SER A 80 -15.16 22.49 46.18
C SER A 80 -13.69 21.99 46.11
N ALA A 81 -13.08 22.09 44.92
CA ALA A 81 -11.95 23.00 44.58
C ALA A 81 -11.55 22.81 43.10
N HIS A 82 -11.86 23.77 42.22
CA HIS A 82 -10.96 24.82 41.69
C HIS A 82 -10.06 24.39 40.52
N GLU A 83 -10.49 24.72 39.31
CA GLU A 83 -9.62 25.14 38.21
C GLU A 83 -10.29 26.28 37.44
N SER A 84 -9.46 27.11 36.83
CA SER A 84 -9.57 28.57 36.83
C SER A 84 -10.40 29.14 35.68
N ILE A 85 -11.13 30.21 36.01
CA ILE A 85 -11.86 31.09 35.11
C ILE A 85 -10.92 32.21 34.63
N GLU A 86 -10.84 32.44 33.32
CA GLU A 86 -10.75 33.80 32.78
C GLU A 86 -12.02 34.08 31.95
N GLN A 87 -12.61 35.26 32.20
CA GLN A 87 -13.98 35.64 31.86
C GLN A 87 -14.15 36.22 30.44
N PRO A 88 -15.40 36.22 29.93
CA PRO A 88 -15.79 36.75 28.62
C PRO A 88 -16.25 38.22 28.67
N ILE A 89 -16.26 38.91 27.52
CA ILE A 89 -16.95 40.20 27.34
C ILE A 89 -18.05 40.04 26.25
N PHE A 90 -19.23 40.57 26.61
CA PHE A 90 -20.55 40.54 25.98
C PHE A 90 -20.67 41.02 24.51
N GLY A 91 -21.70 40.50 23.81
CA GLY A 91 -22.42 41.30 22.79
C GLY A 91 -23.24 40.58 21.69
N LEU A 92 -24.40 40.03 22.04
CA LEU A 92 -25.67 39.96 21.27
C LEU A 92 -25.67 39.86 19.72
N SER A 93 -26.27 38.79 19.17
CA SER A 93 -27.54 38.87 18.39
C SER A 93 -28.00 37.50 17.86
N ASN A 94 -29.27 37.20 18.11
CA ASN A 94 -30.05 36.07 17.59
C ASN A 94 -29.95 35.88 16.07
N LYS A 95 -29.77 34.62 15.64
CA LYS A 95 -30.56 33.95 14.58
C LYS A 95 -30.33 32.45 14.66
N SER A 96 -31.31 31.76 15.24
CA SER A 96 -31.44 30.31 15.23
C SER A 96 -31.70 29.82 13.79
N GLN A 97 -30.69 29.20 13.19
CA GLN A 97 -30.90 28.16 12.17
C GLN A 97 -30.51 26.85 12.82
N ASP A 98 -31.48 25.94 12.91
CA ASP A 98 -31.29 24.56 13.36
C ASP A 98 -30.24 23.88 12.49
N ALA A 99 -29.06 23.63 13.06
CA ALA A 99 -28.15 22.59 12.60
C ALA A 99 -28.36 21.37 13.50
N PRO A 100 -28.55 20.16 12.97
CA PRO A 100 -28.66 18.99 13.84
C PRO A 100 -27.30 18.78 14.52
N LEU A 101 -27.35 18.57 15.83
CA LEU A 101 -26.20 18.16 16.63
C LEU A 101 -25.47 17.00 15.94
N PHE A 102 -24.15 17.11 15.82
CA PHE A 102 -23.24 15.99 15.57
C PHE A 102 -23.43 14.96 16.70
N THR A 103 -24.28 13.96 16.48
CA THR A 103 -24.37 12.78 17.35
C THR A 103 -23.34 11.75 16.88
N ALA A 104 -22.76 10.99 17.82
CA ALA A 104 -21.82 9.91 17.50
C ALA A 104 -22.41 8.87 16.50
N ALA A 105 -23.73 8.71 16.51
CA ALA A 105 -24.45 7.88 15.54
C ALA A 105 -24.40 8.46 14.11
N GLY A 106 -24.58 9.77 13.93
CA GLY A 106 -24.45 10.42 12.62
C GLY A 106 -23.02 10.40 12.07
N ALA A 107 -22.02 10.46 12.96
CA ALA A 107 -20.61 10.26 12.58
C ALA A 107 -20.32 8.80 12.19
N GLN A 108 -20.87 7.82 12.90
CA GLN A 108 -20.73 6.39 12.54
C GLN A 108 -21.43 6.04 11.22
N GLU A 109 -22.59 6.64 10.95
CA GLU A 109 -23.32 6.46 9.68
C GLU A 109 -22.56 7.09 8.49
N ALA A 110 -21.87 8.21 8.70
CA ALA A 110 -20.98 8.82 7.71
C ALA A 110 -19.66 8.05 7.48
N LEU A 111 -19.16 7.32 8.50
CA LEU A 111 -17.92 6.54 8.43
C LEU A 111 -18.13 5.12 7.85
N HIS A 112 -19.36 4.60 7.86
CA HIS A 112 -19.66 3.25 7.37
C HIS A 112 -19.31 3.04 5.87
N PRO A 113 -19.56 4.00 4.95
CA PRO A 113 -19.12 3.88 3.55
C PRO A 113 -17.60 3.84 3.41
N LEU A 114 -16.88 4.69 4.15
CA LEU A 114 -15.41 4.76 4.11
C LEU A 114 -14.75 3.49 4.65
N ARG A 115 -15.32 2.91 5.71
CA ARG A 115 -14.87 1.62 6.25
C ARG A 115 -15.08 0.48 5.24
N ARG A 116 -16.25 0.43 4.58
CA ARG A 116 -16.52 -0.57 3.53
C ARG A 116 -15.57 -0.44 2.34
N THR A 117 -15.27 0.79 1.90
CA THR A 117 -14.29 1.01 0.82
C THR A 117 -12.89 0.60 1.25
N ALA A 118 -12.47 0.92 2.48
CA ALA A 118 -11.18 0.51 3.00
C ALA A 118 -11.07 -1.02 3.09
N ASP A 119 -12.07 -1.70 3.66
CA ASP A 119 -12.11 -3.16 3.75
C ASP A 119 -12.08 -3.82 2.36
N ARG A 120 -12.79 -3.24 1.38
CA ARG A 120 -12.78 -3.72 -0.01
C ARG A 120 -11.39 -3.61 -0.63
N VAL A 121 -10.73 -2.45 -0.50
CA VAL A 121 -9.39 -2.25 -1.06
C VAL A 121 -8.37 -3.17 -0.38
N THR A 122 -8.46 -3.37 0.94
CA THR A 122 -7.62 -4.33 1.66
C THR A 122 -7.79 -5.76 1.11
N ARG A 123 -9.03 -6.21 0.91
CA ARG A 123 -9.31 -7.53 0.30
C ARG A 123 -8.75 -7.64 -1.12
N GLN A 124 -8.78 -6.57 -1.89
CA GLN A 124 -8.18 -6.56 -3.23
C GLN A 124 -6.66 -6.72 -3.14
N ILE A 125 -5.99 -5.98 -2.26
CA ILE A 125 -4.54 -6.10 -2.05
C ILE A 125 -4.15 -7.52 -1.62
N GLU A 126 -4.89 -8.11 -0.67
CA GLU A 126 -4.69 -9.51 -0.26
C GLU A 126 -4.89 -10.49 -1.41
N ALA A 127 -5.93 -10.32 -2.23
CA ALA A 127 -6.17 -11.16 -3.39
C ALA A 127 -5.04 -11.06 -4.43
N PHE A 128 -4.45 -9.87 -4.63
CA PHE A 128 -3.28 -9.69 -5.49
C PHE A 128 -2.06 -10.47 -4.96
N ALA A 129 -1.82 -10.37 -3.66
CA ALA A 129 -0.74 -11.08 -2.98
C ALA A 129 -0.91 -12.60 -3.04
N ASP A 130 -2.13 -13.13 -2.87
CA ASP A 130 -2.41 -14.56 -2.97
C ASP A 130 -2.11 -15.11 -4.37
N LYS A 131 -2.48 -14.36 -5.43
CA LYS A 131 -2.14 -14.75 -6.81
C LYS A 131 -0.65 -14.67 -7.08
N LEU A 132 0.05 -13.70 -6.48
CA LEU A 132 1.50 -13.57 -6.56
C LEU A 132 2.23 -14.73 -5.85
N ASP A 133 1.79 -15.16 -4.67
CA ASP A 133 2.33 -16.33 -3.96
C ASP A 133 2.15 -17.60 -4.82
N GLN A 134 0.97 -17.77 -5.44
CA GLN A 134 0.73 -18.89 -6.38
C GLN A 134 1.69 -18.84 -7.58
N PHE A 135 1.92 -17.66 -8.16
CA PHE A 135 2.88 -17.48 -9.25
C PHE A 135 4.30 -17.83 -8.82
N LYS A 136 4.75 -17.36 -7.65
CA LYS A 136 6.10 -17.65 -7.13
C LYS A 136 6.33 -19.16 -6.98
N ARG A 137 5.34 -19.91 -6.49
CA ARG A 137 5.41 -21.38 -6.35
C ARG A 137 5.43 -22.13 -7.68
N GLN A 138 4.83 -21.55 -8.73
CA GLN A 138 4.76 -22.15 -10.07
C GLN A 138 5.91 -21.74 -10.98
N ASN A 139 6.69 -20.72 -10.59
CA ASN A 139 7.81 -20.21 -11.36
C ASN A 139 8.90 -21.28 -11.44
N SER A 140 9.16 -21.79 -12.63
CA SER A 140 10.10 -22.88 -12.92
C SER A 140 11.32 -22.33 -13.67
N SER A 141 12.33 -23.14 -13.91
CA SER A 141 13.43 -22.79 -14.83
C SER A 141 13.00 -22.82 -16.30
N ASP A 142 11.85 -23.42 -16.63
CA ASP A 142 11.36 -23.55 -18.00
C ASP A 142 10.66 -22.28 -18.51
N GLU A 143 11.18 -21.71 -19.59
CA GLU A 143 10.66 -20.47 -20.20
C GLU A 143 9.16 -20.55 -20.57
N PHE A 144 8.70 -21.72 -21.04
CA PHE A 144 7.30 -21.94 -21.40
C PHE A 144 6.37 -21.97 -20.17
N ASN A 145 6.77 -22.64 -19.10
CA ASN A 145 6.01 -22.69 -17.86
C ASN A 145 5.94 -21.30 -17.22
N ASN A 146 7.01 -20.51 -17.31
CA ASN A 146 7.05 -19.13 -16.82
C ASN A 146 6.14 -18.20 -17.64
N ALA A 147 6.11 -18.35 -18.97
CA ALA A 147 5.18 -17.62 -19.82
C ALA A 147 3.71 -17.95 -19.47
N GLN A 148 3.40 -19.24 -19.26
CA GLN A 148 2.06 -19.67 -18.87
C GLN A 148 1.67 -19.20 -17.46
N ALA A 149 2.59 -19.26 -16.49
CA ALA A 149 2.36 -18.78 -15.14
C ALA A 149 2.14 -17.26 -15.13
N ALA A 150 2.93 -16.50 -15.89
CA ALA A 150 2.76 -15.05 -16.04
C ALA A 150 1.43 -14.71 -16.72
N TYR A 151 1.03 -15.45 -17.76
CA TYR A 151 -0.28 -15.29 -18.40
C TYR A 151 -1.43 -15.51 -17.41
N LYS A 152 -1.38 -16.60 -16.63
CA LYS A 152 -2.40 -16.89 -15.60
C LYS A 152 -2.45 -15.80 -14.52
N LEU A 153 -1.29 -15.30 -14.09
CA LEU A 153 -1.19 -14.23 -13.10
C LEU A 153 -1.87 -12.94 -13.61
N VAL A 154 -1.48 -12.47 -14.79
CA VAL A 154 -2.03 -11.24 -15.38
C VAL A 154 -3.53 -11.40 -15.68
N ALA A 155 -3.96 -12.58 -16.16
CA ALA A 155 -5.38 -12.86 -16.35
C ALA A 155 -6.17 -12.75 -15.03
N SER A 156 -5.60 -13.28 -13.94
CA SER A 156 -6.24 -13.17 -12.62
C SER A 156 -6.33 -11.72 -12.12
N TYR A 157 -5.34 -10.87 -12.38
CA TYR A 157 -5.40 -9.45 -12.02
C TYR A 157 -6.46 -8.68 -12.82
N ARG A 158 -6.58 -8.95 -14.12
CA ARG A 158 -7.67 -8.41 -14.94
C ARG A 158 -9.03 -8.83 -14.38
N ASP A 159 -9.18 -10.11 -14.02
CA ASP A 159 -10.46 -10.61 -13.50
C ASP A 159 -10.79 -10.02 -12.12
N LEU A 160 -9.79 -9.79 -11.26
CA LEU A 160 -9.97 -9.07 -9.99
C LEU A 160 -10.46 -7.62 -10.22
N ALA A 161 -9.84 -6.88 -11.15
CA ALA A 161 -10.28 -5.52 -11.50
C ALA A 161 -11.72 -5.50 -12.07
N ASN A 162 -12.06 -6.44 -12.96
CA ASN A 162 -13.42 -6.55 -13.50
C ASN A 162 -14.46 -6.92 -12.44
N ASN A 163 -14.09 -7.77 -11.48
CA ASN A 163 -14.97 -8.12 -10.37
C ASN A 163 -15.19 -6.92 -9.43
N ALA A 164 -14.14 -6.12 -9.19
CA ALA A 164 -14.25 -4.88 -8.43
C ALA A 164 -15.21 -3.87 -9.08
N ILE A 165 -15.12 -3.70 -10.41
CA ILE A 165 -16.05 -2.84 -11.18
C ILE A 165 -17.49 -3.31 -10.98
N LYS A 166 -17.75 -4.61 -11.20
CA LYS A 166 -19.10 -5.20 -11.03
C LYS A 166 -19.62 -5.06 -9.60
N GLU A 167 -18.73 -5.13 -8.60
CA GLU A 167 -19.12 -4.95 -7.20
C GLU A 167 -19.53 -3.50 -6.91
N ILE A 168 -18.78 -2.51 -7.41
CA ILE A 168 -19.11 -1.09 -7.27
C ILE A 168 -20.42 -0.77 -8.00
N GLU A 169 -20.60 -1.25 -9.22
CA GLU A 169 -21.85 -1.07 -9.99
C GLU A 169 -23.05 -1.65 -9.24
N LYS A 170 -22.93 -2.87 -8.70
CA LYS A 170 -23.97 -3.49 -7.87
C LYS A 170 -24.27 -2.66 -6.62
N GLN A 171 -23.24 -2.14 -5.95
CA GLN A 171 -23.40 -1.28 -4.79
C GLN A 171 -24.14 0.01 -5.14
N GLN A 172 -23.79 0.67 -6.24
CA GLN A 172 -24.49 1.86 -6.73
C GLN A 172 -25.97 1.59 -7.05
N ILE A 173 -26.29 0.44 -7.65
CA ILE A 173 -27.68 0.04 -7.92
C ILE A 173 -28.45 -0.15 -6.61
N VAL A 174 -27.85 -0.82 -5.63
CA VAL A 174 -28.47 -1.05 -4.31
C VAL A 174 -28.66 0.26 -3.54
N ASP A 175 -27.68 1.15 -3.58
CA ASP A 175 -27.74 2.44 -2.91
C ASP A 175 -28.78 3.36 -3.57
N ARG A 176 -28.89 3.34 -4.90
CA ARG A 176 -29.96 4.04 -5.65
C ARG A 176 -31.35 3.51 -5.32
N ALA A 177 -31.48 2.20 -5.04
CA ALA A 177 -32.73 1.59 -4.63
C ALA A 177 -33.12 1.95 -3.17
N LYS A 178 -32.13 2.21 -2.30
CA LYS A 178 -32.35 2.53 -0.88
C LYS A 178 -32.47 4.03 -0.58
N SER A 179 -31.74 4.88 -1.31
CA SER A 179 -31.66 6.32 -1.07
C SER A 179 -32.45 7.07 -2.15
N GLY A 180 -33.72 7.36 -1.88
CA GLY A 180 -34.58 8.08 -2.82
C GLY A 180 -34.04 9.49 -3.15
N PHE A 181 -33.63 9.71 -4.41
CA PHE A 181 -33.33 10.94 -5.18
C PHE A 181 -32.63 12.17 -4.52
N ARG A 182 -32.45 12.27 -3.21
CA ARG A 182 -32.16 13.57 -2.54
C ARG A 182 -30.75 13.74 -1.98
N SER A 183 -29.86 12.74 -2.01
CA SER A 183 -28.44 12.90 -1.56
C SER A 183 -27.35 12.33 -2.49
N SER A 184 -27.69 11.80 -3.67
CA SER A 184 -26.81 10.91 -4.46
C SER A 184 -25.64 11.60 -5.20
N GLY A 185 -25.73 12.90 -5.51
CA GLY A 185 -24.87 13.52 -6.52
C GLY A 185 -23.36 13.54 -6.20
N SER A 186 -22.95 13.57 -4.93
CA SER A 186 -21.51 13.60 -4.57
C SER A 186 -20.87 12.20 -4.43
N GLN A 187 -21.65 11.19 -4.05
CA GLN A 187 -21.20 9.79 -4.00
C GLN A 187 -21.15 9.16 -5.39
N GLU A 188 -22.09 9.52 -6.28
CA GLU A 188 -22.09 9.05 -7.67
C GLU A 188 -20.85 9.50 -8.44
N VAL A 189 -20.41 10.75 -8.27
CA VAL A 189 -19.21 11.28 -8.96
C VAL A 189 -17.94 10.54 -8.50
N LYS A 190 -17.78 10.29 -7.20
CA LYS A 190 -16.62 9.54 -6.66
C LYS A 190 -16.63 8.08 -7.12
N GLY A 191 -17.80 7.44 -7.14
CA GLY A 191 -17.94 6.08 -7.63
C GLY A 191 -17.66 5.95 -9.13
N ALA A 192 -18.07 6.93 -9.94
CA ALA A 192 -17.77 6.98 -11.37
C ALA A 192 -16.27 7.17 -11.64
N GLU A 193 -15.59 8.02 -10.87
CA GLU A 193 -14.13 8.19 -10.96
C GLU A 193 -13.37 6.90 -10.57
N GLU A 194 -13.81 6.21 -9.53
CA GLU A 194 -13.25 4.93 -9.10
C GLU A 194 -13.45 3.84 -10.17
N ILE A 195 -14.64 3.74 -10.76
CA ILE A 195 -14.90 2.82 -11.89
C ILE A 195 -13.97 3.14 -13.07
N ARG A 196 -13.82 4.43 -13.41
CA ARG A 196 -12.92 4.85 -14.50
C ARG A 196 -11.47 4.45 -14.23
N ARG A 197 -10.99 4.59 -13.00
CA ARG A 197 -9.63 4.14 -12.62
C ARG A 197 -9.47 2.63 -12.70
N LEU A 198 -10.46 1.86 -12.23
CA LEU A 198 -10.45 0.40 -12.33
C LEU A 198 -10.56 -0.11 -13.77
N GLN A 199 -11.29 0.60 -14.63
CA GLN A 199 -11.32 0.34 -16.07
C GLN A 199 -9.92 0.50 -16.67
N LEU A 200 -9.23 1.61 -16.37
CA LEU A 200 -7.85 1.82 -16.81
C LEU A 200 -6.89 0.73 -16.29
N GLU A 201 -7.08 0.26 -15.05
CA GLU A 201 -6.33 -0.88 -14.51
C GLU A 201 -6.61 -2.17 -15.31
N SER A 202 -7.88 -2.52 -15.51
CA SER A 202 -8.29 -3.69 -16.29
C SER A 202 -7.76 -3.66 -17.73
N ASP A 203 -7.81 -2.49 -18.35
CA ASP A 203 -7.28 -2.25 -19.70
C ASP A 203 -5.77 -2.44 -19.77
N THR A 204 -5.04 -2.01 -18.74
CA THR A 204 -3.59 -2.20 -18.63
C THR A 204 -3.24 -3.68 -18.53
N TRP A 205 -3.97 -4.44 -17.70
CA TRP A 205 -3.76 -5.88 -17.58
C TRP A 205 -4.13 -6.64 -18.85
N ARG A 206 -5.23 -6.26 -19.52
CA ARG A 206 -5.62 -6.84 -20.81
C ARG A 206 -4.56 -6.60 -21.88
N LEU A 207 -4.01 -5.39 -21.95
CA LEU A 207 -2.93 -5.06 -22.88
C LEU A 207 -1.70 -5.94 -22.64
N LEU A 208 -1.25 -6.04 -21.39
CA LEU A 208 -0.10 -6.87 -21.03
C LEU A 208 -0.34 -8.35 -21.34
N LEU A 209 -1.54 -8.86 -21.04
CA LEU A 209 -1.94 -10.24 -21.33
C LEU A 209 -1.85 -10.56 -22.81
N ASN A 210 -2.39 -9.65 -23.63
CA ASN A 210 -2.38 -9.77 -25.08
C ASN A 210 -0.94 -9.83 -25.62
N LEU A 211 -0.04 -8.96 -25.16
CA LEU A 211 1.36 -8.97 -25.58
C LEU A 211 2.12 -10.22 -25.10
N ILE A 212 1.87 -10.71 -23.88
CA ILE A 212 2.46 -11.96 -23.38
C ILE A 212 2.05 -13.15 -24.25
N SER A 213 0.79 -13.19 -24.72
CA SER A 213 0.32 -14.30 -25.58
C SER A 213 0.99 -14.33 -26.96
N ILE A 214 1.38 -13.16 -27.48
CA ILE A 214 2.05 -13.02 -28.77
C ILE A 214 3.52 -13.44 -28.67
N ASP A 215 4.18 -13.13 -27.55
CA ASP A 215 5.61 -13.37 -27.37
C ASP A 215 5.95 -14.69 -26.64
N ASP A 216 5.00 -15.63 -26.58
CA ASP A 216 5.24 -16.99 -26.08
C ASP A 216 6.30 -17.71 -26.95
N PRO A 217 7.17 -18.59 -26.38
CA PRO A 217 8.16 -19.33 -27.16
C PRO A 217 7.57 -20.10 -28.34
N SER A 218 6.35 -20.64 -28.19
CA SER A 218 5.67 -21.35 -29.29
C SER A 218 5.25 -20.39 -30.41
N SER A 219 4.77 -19.20 -30.07
CA SER A 219 4.41 -18.14 -31.02
C SER A 219 5.64 -17.63 -31.79
N ARG A 220 6.77 -17.40 -31.11
CA ARG A 220 8.04 -17.02 -31.78
C ARG A 220 8.53 -18.06 -32.78
N ALA A 221 8.38 -19.34 -32.46
CA ALA A 221 8.69 -20.43 -33.38
C ALA A 221 7.73 -20.43 -34.59
N ARG A 222 6.44 -20.18 -34.37
CA ARG A 222 5.43 -20.06 -35.44
C ARG A 222 5.75 -18.89 -36.38
N TYR A 223 6.13 -17.72 -35.90
CA TYR A 223 6.50 -16.60 -36.79
C TYR A 223 7.73 -16.91 -37.64
N LYS A 224 8.75 -17.57 -37.07
CA LYS A 224 9.93 -17.99 -37.82
C LYS A 224 9.58 -19.01 -38.92
N ALA A 225 8.68 -19.95 -38.62
CA ALA A 225 8.17 -20.88 -39.62
C ALA A 225 7.33 -20.15 -40.70
N GLY A 226 6.43 -19.25 -40.29
CA GLY A 226 5.61 -18.43 -41.18
C GLY A 226 6.45 -17.57 -42.12
N GLN A 227 7.57 -16.99 -41.67
CA GLN A 227 8.51 -16.27 -42.55
C GLN A 227 9.09 -17.14 -43.67
N GLN A 228 9.24 -18.44 -43.42
CA GLN A 228 9.76 -19.40 -44.38
C GLN A 228 8.69 -19.97 -45.31
N THR A 229 7.42 -20.03 -44.89
CA THR A 229 6.31 -20.65 -45.65
C THR A 229 5.33 -19.65 -46.25
N ALA A 230 5.29 -18.40 -45.79
CA ALA A 230 4.27 -17.42 -46.17
C ALA A 230 4.18 -17.23 -47.69
N PHE A 231 5.30 -17.11 -48.40
CA PHE A 231 5.28 -16.91 -49.86
C PHE A 231 5.08 -18.20 -50.65
N GLN A 232 5.27 -19.37 -50.03
CA GLN A 232 5.22 -20.69 -50.63
C GLN A 232 3.77 -21.16 -50.72
N GLU A 233 2.97 -20.84 -49.70
CA GLU A 233 1.53 -21.09 -49.66
C GLU A 233 0.75 -20.13 -50.57
N LEU A 234 1.31 -18.95 -50.86
CA LEU A 234 0.66 -17.91 -51.66
C LEU A 234 0.95 -18.00 -53.17
N HIS A 235 -0.11 -17.77 -53.97
CA HIS A 235 -0.06 -17.76 -55.43
C HIS A 235 -0.76 -16.52 -56.03
N ARG A 236 -0.66 -16.35 -57.36
CA ARG A 236 -1.23 -15.17 -58.06
C ARG A 236 -2.73 -14.98 -57.83
N TYR A 237 -3.47 -16.06 -57.69
CA TYR A 237 -4.93 -16.06 -57.48
C TYR A 237 -5.33 -16.08 -56.00
N SER A 238 -4.38 -15.89 -55.08
CA SER A 238 -4.68 -15.90 -53.65
C SER A 238 -5.53 -14.69 -53.31
N THR A 239 -6.52 -14.93 -52.45
CA THR A 239 -7.43 -13.89 -51.99
C THR A 239 -6.69 -12.88 -51.11
N ASP A 240 -7.19 -11.65 -51.03
CA ASP A 240 -6.59 -10.62 -50.17
C ASP A 240 -6.65 -11.01 -48.69
N ARG A 241 -7.60 -11.87 -48.32
CA ARG A 241 -7.71 -12.51 -47.00
C ARG A 241 -6.56 -13.47 -46.73
N GLU A 242 -6.31 -14.45 -47.61
CA GLU A 242 -5.18 -15.37 -47.47
C GLU A 242 -3.85 -14.61 -47.34
N MET A 243 -3.68 -13.55 -48.14
CA MET A 243 -2.50 -12.68 -48.07
C MET A 243 -2.36 -12.00 -46.71
N TRP A 244 -3.47 -11.51 -46.14
CA TRP A 244 -3.50 -10.87 -44.84
C TRP A 244 -3.21 -11.84 -43.69
N GLU A 245 -3.81 -13.04 -43.71
CA GLU A 245 -3.57 -14.08 -42.70
C GLU A 245 -2.09 -14.52 -42.71
N GLN A 246 -1.51 -14.70 -43.90
CA GLN A 246 -0.08 -15.02 -44.03
C GLN A 246 0.85 -13.88 -43.61
N PHE A 247 0.44 -12.62 -43.81
CA PHE A 247 1.16 -11.46 -43.28
C PHE A 247 1.21 -11.50 -41.76
N LEU A 248 0.07 -11.68 -41.09
CA LEU A 248 0.00 -11.74 -39.62
C LEU A 248 0.75 -12.95 -39.05
N ASN A 249 0.75 -14.09 -39.75
CA ASN A 249 1.50 -15.28 -39.34
C ASN A 249 3.02 -15.14 -39.52
N ALA A 250 3.49 -14.21 -40.34
CA ALA A 250 4.92 -14.03 -40.64
C ALA A 250 5.55 -12.79 -39.98
N ASP A 251 4.75 -11.76 -39.67
CA ASP A 251 5.20 -10.50 -39.10
C ASP A 251 4.69 -10.28 -37.66
N GLN A 252 5.53 -10.61 -36.68
CA GLN A 252 5.22 -10.47 -35.24
C GLN A 252 4.82 -9.04 -34.87
N TYR A 253 5.62 -8.03 -35.26
CA TYR A 253 5.34 -6.64 -34.89
C TYR A 253 4.08 -6.11 -35.60
N GLY A 254 3.79 -6.59 -36.81
CA GLY A 254 2.54 -6.31 -37.51
C GLY A 254 1.33 -6.80 -36.71
N LEU A 255 1.39 -8.03 -36.17
CA LEU A 255 0.34 -8.58 -35.32
C LEU A 255 0.22 -7.84 -33.97
N GLU A 256 1.35 -7.48 -33.34
CA GLU A 256 1.34 -6.66 -32.11
C GLU A 256 0.60 -5.33 -32.32
N CYS A 257 0.83 -4.65 -33.44
CA CYS A 257 0.13 -3.41 -33.78
C CYS A 257 -1.36 -3.64 -34.02
N VAL A 258 -1.75 -4.72 -34.68
CA VAL A 258 -3.16 -5.10 -34.90
C VAL A 258 -3.87 -5.39 -33.57
N ILE A 259 -3.19 -6.07 -32.66
CA ILE A 259 -3.74 -6.38 -31.33
C ILE A 259 -3.81 -5.12 -30.45
N ALA A 260 -2.82 -4.22 -30.54
CA ALA A 260 -2.88 -2.92 -29.91
C ALA A 260 -4.06 -2.09 -30.44
N MET A 261 -4.35 -2.16 -31.75
CA MET A 261 -5.54 -1.54 -32.34
C MET A 261 -6.84 -2.15 -31.81
N ARG A 262 -6.95 -3.48 -31.69
CA ARG A 262 -8.15 -4.12 -31.10
C ARG A 262 -8.35 -3.73 -29.65
N TRP A 263 -7.27 -3.67 -28.88
CA TRP A 263 -7.31 -3.18 -27.52
C TRP A 263 -7.84 -1.74 -27.47
N LEU A 264 -7.33 -0.84 -28.34
CA LEU A 264 -7.82 0.53 -28.45
C LEU A 264 -9.31 0.60 -28.88
N GLU A 265 -9.73 -0.25 -29.83
CA GLU A 265 -11.12 -0.37 -30.26
C GLU A 265 -12.04 -0.76 -29.08
N GLU A 266 -11.60 -1.70 -28.23
CA GLU A 266 -12.34 -2.10 -27.04
C GLU A 266 -12.36 -1.00 -25.97
N THR A 267 -11.23 -0.32 -25.72
CA THR A 267 -11.19 0.81 -24.77
C THR A 267 -12.08 1.97 -25.21
N SER A 268 -12.22 2.19 -26.53
CA SER A 268 -13.10 3.23 -27.07
C SER A 268 -14.59 2.94 -26.92
N LYS A 269 -14.98 1.68 -26.66
CA LYS A 269 -16.36 1.29 -26.36
C LYS A 269 -16.74 1.57 -24.91
N THR A 270 -15.74 1.55 -24.01
CA THR A 270 -15.92 1.74 -22.57
C THR A 270 -15.49 3.11 -22.07
N GLY A 271 -14.74 3.87 -22.89
CA GLY A 271 -14.20 5.19 -22.57
C GLY A 271 -15.18 6.35 -22.72
N ASP A 272 -14.63 7.59 -22.71
CA ASP A 272 -15.41 8.83 -22.68
C ASP A 272 -16.37 8.98 -23.88
N GLN A 273 -17.60 9.39 -23.58
CA GLN A 273 -18.71 9.55 -24.53
C GLN A 273 -18.69 10.93 -25.25
N ASP A 274 -17.57 11.66 -25.23
CA ASP A 274 -17.45 13.01 -25.80
C ASP A 274 -17.86 13.05 -27.29
N ILE A 275 -17.52 12.02 -28.05
CA ILE A 275 -17.92 11.90 -29.47
C ILE A 275 -19.43 11.69 -29.60
N ASP A 276 -20.06 10.98 -28.65
CA ASP A 276 -21.50 10.70 -28.66
C ASP A 276 -22.31 11.94 -28.27
N GLU A 277 -21.80 12.74 -27.33
CA GLU A 277 -22.35 14.06 -27.01
C GLU A 277 -22.24 15.00 -28.22
N LEU A 278 -21.08 15.02 -28.89
CA LEU A 278 -20.88 15.82 -30.09
C LEU A 278 -21.81 15.39 -31.24
N ILE A 279 -21.96 14.09 -31.48
CA ILE A 279 -22.89 13.54 -32.48
C ILE A 279 -24.32 13.97 -32.13
N SER A 280 -24.75 13.79 -30.88
CA SER A 280 -26.10 14.14 -30.41
C SER A 280 -26.39 15.64 -30.57
N GLU A 281 -25.41 16.50 -30.26
CA GLU A 281 -25.53 17.95 -30.44
C GLU A 281 -25.65 18.33 -31.92
N MET A 282 -24.85 17.72 -32.80
CA MET A 282 -24.93 17.96 -34.25
C MET A 282 -26.25 17.46 -34.85
N GLU A 283 -26.77 16.32 -34.36
CA GLU A 283 -28.09 15.81 -34.72
C GLU A 283 -29.20 16.76 -34.28
N ARG A 284 -29.13 17.31 -33.06
CA ARG A 284 -30.08 18.31 -32.55
C ARG A 284 -30.10 19.57 -33.42
N GLN A 285 -28.93 20.03 -33.87
CA GLN A 285 -28.79 21.20 -34.76
C GLN A 285 -29.36 20.94 -36.16
N SER A 286 -29.47 19.68 -36.59
CA SER A 286 -30.06 19.33 -37.90
C SER A 286 -31.58 19.54 -37.98
N GLN A 287 -32.28 19.67 -36.84
CA GLN A 287 -33.74 19.91 -36.73
C GLN A 287 -34.63 18.89 -37.47
N ARG A 288 -34.14 17.67 -37.73
CA ARG A 288 -34.87 16.62 -38.45
C ARG A 288 -35.77 15.73 -37.58
N GLY A 289 -35.60 15.80 -36.25
CA GLY A 289 -36.20 14.88 -35.30
C GLY A 289 -35.38 13.58 -35.18
N GLU A 290 -35.29 13.03 -33.97
CA GLU A 290 -34.61 11.76 -33.73
C GLU A 290 -35.27 10.63 -34.54
N GLY A 291 -34.47 9.81 -35.23
CA GLY A 291 -34.95 8.60 -35.91
C GLY A 291 -35.51 8.79 -37.33
N LEU A 292 -35.58 10.02 -37.88
CA LEU A 292 -36.07 10.27 -39.25
C LEU A 292 -34.92 10.32 -40.28
N TRP A 293 -34.37 9.15 -40.61
CA TRP A 293 -33.18 8.99 -41.48
C TRP A 293 -33.50 8.81 -42.98
N THR A 294 -34.75 9.06 -43.39
CA THR A 294 -35.29 8.58 -44.68
C THR A 294 -34.94 9.43 -45.90
N HIS A 295 -34.23 10.54 -45.75
CA HIS A 295 -33.87 11.44 -46.86
C HIS A 295 -32.45 12.03 -46.66
N GLY A 296 -31.63 12.07 -47.73
CA GLY A 296 -30.31 12.73 -47.79
C GLY A 296 -30.40 14.25 -47.54
N TRP A 297 -29.84 15.13 -48.38
CA TRP A 297 -29.91 16.60 -48.13
C TRP A 297 -31.32 17.18 -48.31
N LEU A 298 -32.16 17.16 -47.27
CA LEU A 298 -33.58 17.50 -47.31
C LEU A 298 -33.80 19.00 -47.54
N TYR A 299 -33.15 19.85 -46.75
CA TYR A 299 -33.37 21.30 -46.79
C TYR A 299 -32.79 21.92 -48.07
N THR A 300 -31.62 21.44 -48.51
CA THR A 300 -30.98 21.82 -49.76
C THR A 300 -31.83 21.37 -50.96
N LYS A 301 -32.40 20.16 -50.90
CA LYS A 301 -33.37 19.68 -51.90
C LYS A 301 -34.62 20.55 -51.96
N GLU A 302 -35.13 21.00 -50.82
CA GLU A 302 -36.27 21.93 -50.77
C GLU A 302 -35.95 23.29 -51.38
N ALA A 303 -34.75 23.84 -51.11
CA ALA A 303 -34.27 25.08 -51.70
C ALA A 303 -34.14 24.98 -53.22
N ILE A 304 -33.52 23.91 -53.73
CA ILE A 304 -33.41 23.63 -55.17
C ILE A 304 -34.81 23.50 -55.80
N LYS A 305 -35.73 22.75 -55.17
CA LYS A 305 -37.12 22.62 -55.65
C LYS A 305 -37.86 23.96 -55.61
N GLY A 306 -37.58 24.82 -54.63
CA GLY A 306 -38.12 26.17 -54.54
C GLY A 306 -37.74 27.00 -55.76
N VAL A 307 -36.45 27.05 -56.10
CA VAL A 307 -35.96 27.79 -57.27
C VAL A 307 -36.48 27.20 -58.59
N LYS A 308 -36.55 25.87 -58.72
CA LYS A 308 -37.16 25.22 -59.91
C LYS A 308 -38.64 25.58 -60.07
N ARG A 309 -39.41 25.64 -58.97
CA ARG A 309 -40.82 26.07 -58.97
C ARG A 309 -40.95 27.54 -59.39
N LEU A 310 -40.13 28.43 -58.82
CA LEU A 310 -40.15 29.86 -59.14
C LEU A 310 -39.82 30.14 -60.62
N ARG A 311 -38.97 29.33 -61.24
CA ARG A 311 -38.55 29.48 -62.64
C ARG A 311 -39.33 28.60 -63.63
N ALA A 312 -40.30 27.81 -63.14
CA ALA A 312 -40.99 26.77 -63.91
C ALA A 312 -40.00 25.89 -64.73
N TRP A 313 -38.85 25.56 -64.13
CA TRP A 313 -37.71 24.97 -64.82
C TRP A 313 -37.69 23.45 -64.61
N PRO A 314 -37.99 22.62 -65.63
CA PRO A 314 -38.07 21.17 -65.48
C PRO A 314 -36.68 20.48 -65.55
N GLN A 315 -35.66 21.16 -66.07
CA GLN A 315 -34.33 20.60 -66.25
C GLN A 315 -33.48 20.67 -64.97
N PRO A 316 -32.36 19.91 -64.89
CA PRO A 316 -31.34 20.14 -63.86
C PRO A 316 -30.84 21.59 -63.86
N LEU A 317 -30.48 22.10 -62.68
CA LEU A 317 -29.93 23.45 -62.54
C LEU A 317 -28.42 23.40 -62.83
N GLU A 318 -27.96 24.19 -63.80
CA GLU A 318 -26.55 24.24 -64.18
C GLU A 318 -25.72 24.95 -63.09
N PRO A 319 -24.64 24.33 -62.55
CA PRO A 319 -23.85 24.90 -61.45
C PRO A 319 -23.19 26.24 -61.78
N ASN A 320 -22.86 26.46 -63.06
CA ASN A 320 -22.12 27.63 -63.54
C ASN A 320 -23.02 28.78 -64.06
N ASP A 321 -24.34 28.67 -63.94
CA ASP A 321 -25.24 29.75 -64.34
C ASP A 321 -25.17 30.91 -63.32
N PRO A 322 -24.69 32.10 -63.73
CA PRO A 322 -24.57 33.25 -62.84
C PRO A 322 -25.93 33.72 -62.30
N GLY A 323 -27.03 33.43 -63.00
CA GLY A 323 -28.38 33.72 -62.52
C GLY A 323 -28.80 32.81 -61.38
N ILE A 324 -28.36 31.55 -61.35
CA ILE A 324 -28.70 30.58 -60.30
C ILE A 324 -27.85 30.85 -59.05
N GLN A 325 -26.55 31.06 -59.21
CA GLN A 325 -25.62 31.33 -58.11
C GLN A 325 -26.00 32.58 -57.28
N ARG A 326 -26.68 33.56 -57.89
CA ARG A 326 -27.16 34.77 -57.20
C ARG A 326 -28.48 34.60 -56.44
N THR A 327 -29.27 33.57 -56.77
CA THR A 327 -30.61 33.36 -56.16
C THR A 327 -30.68 32.16 -55.23
N LEU A 328 -29.91 31.11 -55.49
CA LEU A 328 -29.88 29.91 -54.66
C LEU A 328 -28.75 30.07 -53.64
N LEU A 329 -29.00 30.90 -52.63
CA LEU A 329 -28.04 31.22 -51.57
C LEU A 329 -28.44 30.55 -50.26
N SER A 330 -27.45 30.18 -49.45
CA SER A 330 -27.68 29.69 -48.09
C SER A 330 -28.32 30.77 -47.22
N LYS A 331 -29.23 30.36 -46.33
CA LYS A 331 -29.97 31.29 -45.44
C LYS A 331 -29.05 32.14 -44.56
N ASP A 332 -27.95 31.56 -44.08
CA ASP A 332 -27.06 32.20 -43.12
C ASP A 332 -25.82 32.82 -43.77
N GLU A 333 -25.11 32.08 -44.63
CA GLU A 333 -23.80 32.50 -45.15
C GLU A 333 -23.86 33.29 -46.46
N GLN A 334 -25.03 33.41 -47.10
CA GLN A 334 -25.21 34.05 -48.42
C GLN A 334 -24.23 33.53 -49.49
N LYS A 335 -23.83 32.26 -49.37
CA LYS A 335 -23.00 31.53 -50.34
C LYS A 335 -23.88 30.71 -51.29
N PRO A 336 -23.45 30.47 -52.53
CA PRO A 336 -24.19 29.64 -53.48
C PRO A 336 -24.38 28.22 -52.93
N LEU A 337 -25.62 27.73 -52.97
CA LEU A 337 -25.93 26.34 -52.62
C LEU A 337 -25.66 25.40 -53.80
N VAL A 338 -25.44 24.13 -53.46
CA VAL A 338 -25.30 23.06 -54.44
C VAL A 338 -26.55 22.93 -55.31
N THR A 339 -26.38 22.70 -56.61
CA THR A 339 -27.50 22.55 -57.56
C THR A 339 -27.88 21.09 -57.84
N GLN A 340 -27.00 20.16 -57.47
CA GLN A 340 -27.11 18.72 -57.66
C GLN A 340 -26.98 18.02 -56.28
N LEU A 341 -27.56 16.83 -56.14
CA LEU A 341 -27.73 16.13 -54.85
C LEU A 341 -26.94 14.81 -54.77
N ASP A 342 -25.91 14.67 -55.59
CA ASP A 342 -24.98 13.55 -55.52
C ASP A 342 -23.84 13.82 -54.51
N PRO A 343 -23.25 12.77 -53.90
CA PRO A 343 -22.35 12.93 -52.74
C PRO A 343 -21.11 13.80 -52.98
N ASP A 344 -20.61 13.86 -54.21
CA ASP A 344 -19.44 14.66 -54.59
C ASP A 344 -19.82 16.09 -55.03
N ALA A 345 -21.10 16.46 -55.04
CA ALA A 345 -21.55 17.74 -55.57
C ALA A 345 -20.98 18.96 -54.80
N VAL A 346 -20.81 18.85 -53.48
CA VAL A 346 -20.15 19.88 -52.65
C VAL A 346 -18.71 20.11 -53.12
N ILE A 347 -17.98 19.02 -53.38
CA ILE A 347 -16.58 19.05 -53.82
C ILE A 347 -16.46 19.51 -55.27
N ARG A 348 -17.30 18.97 -56.16
CA ARG A 348 -17.27 19.22 -57.60
C ARG A 348 -17.70 20.63 -57.97
N GLN A 349 -18.73 21.16 -57.29
CA GLN A 349 -19.26 22.50 -57.55
C GLN A 349 -18.61 23.57 -56.69
N ASN A 350 -17.92 23.20 -55.61
CA ASN A 350 -17.36 24.11 -54.61
C ASN A 350 -18.42 25.08 -54.02
N ASN A 351 -19.63 24.55 -53.81
CA ASN A 351 -20.80 25.23 -53.27
C ASN A 351 -21.20 24.62 -51.92
N VAL A 352 -22.00 25.32 -51.12
CA VAL A 352 -22.30 24.94 -49.73
C VAL A 352 -23.67 24.25 -49.62
N LEU A 353 -23.87 23.43 -48.59
CA LEU A 353 -25.19 22.90 -48.21
C LEU A 353 -25.95 23.90 -47.33
N GLU A 354 -27.25 23.69 -47.14
CA GLU A 354 -27.96 24.39 -46.07
C GLU A 354 -27.37 24.02 -44.70
N PRO A 355 -27.33 24.94 -43.71
CA PRO A 355 -26.69 24.71 -42.41
C PRO A 355 -27.19 23.44 -41.70
N GLN A 356 -28.49 23.15 -41.78
CA GLN A 356 -29.10 21.96 -41.19
C GLN A 356 -28.60 20.67 -41.86
N ASP A 357 -28.48 20.66 -43.19
CA ASP A 357 -27.95 19.52 -43.94
C ASP A 357 -26.43 19.38 -43.72
N LYS A 358 -25.72 20.50 -43.55
CA LYS A 358 -24.30 20.50 -43.21
C LYS A 358 -24.08 19.84 -41.84
N SER A 359 -24.80 20.24 -40.79
CA SER A 359 -24.69 19.61 -39.47
C SER A 359 -25.05 18.12 -39.48
N PHE A 360 -26.05 17.73 -40.29
CA PHE A 360 -26.40 16.32 -40.50
C PHE A 360 -25.25 15.54 -41.18
N GLU A 361 -24.62 16.11 -42.21
CA GLU A 361 -23.45 15.49 -42.84
C GLU A 361 -22.28 15.34 -41.86
N LEU A 362 -22.02 16.35 -41.03
CA LEU A 362 -21.00 16.29 -39.98
C LEU A 362 -21.28 15.15 -38.99
N ALA A 363 -22.51 15.06 -38.47
CA ALA A 363 -22.94 13.98 -37.58
C ALA A 363 -22.74 12.61 -38.24
N THR A 364 -23.14 12.47 -39.51
CA THR A 364 -23.03 11.20 -40.24
C THR A 364 -21.57 10.78 -40.46
N TRP A 365 -20.66 11.72 -40.77
CA TRP A 365 -19.23 11.44 -40.88
C TRP A 365 -18.56 11.20 -39.52
N ALA A 366 -19.00 11.88 -38.47
CA ALA A 366 -18.56 11.61 -37.09
C ALA A 366 -18.98 10.20 -36.62
N THR A 367 -20.19 9.75 -36.97
CA THR A 367 -20.63 8.38 -36.72
C THR A 367 -19.83 7.36 -37.54
N CYS A 368 -19.49 7.66 -38.79
CA CYS A 368 -18.57 6.82 -39.58
C CYS A 368 -17.18 6.72 -38.93
N TRP A 369 -16.65 7.85 -38.46
CA TRP A 369 -15.39 7.88 -37.69
C TRP A 369 -15.49 7.00 -36.44
N LYS A 370 -16.54 7.17 -35.62
CA LYS A 370 -16.80 6.37 -34.43
C LYS A 370 -16.86 4.86 -34.73
N MET A 371 -17.62 4.45 -35.74
CA MET A 371 -17.73 3.02 -36.10
C MET A 371 -16.38 2.41 -36.49
N LEU A 372 -15.55 3.15 -37.23
CA LEU A 372 -14.20 2.69 -37.58
C LEU A 372 -13.27 2.64 -36.36
N ARG A 373 -13.38 3.62 -35.46
CA ARG A 373 -12.63 3.70 -34.19
C ARG A 373 -12.93 2.56 -33.23
N GLN A 374 -14.19 2.12 -33.20
CA GLN A 374 -14.67 1.04 -32.34
C GLN A 374 -14.49 -0.35 -32.98
N GLY A 375 -13.92 -0.43 -34.18
CA GLY A 375 -13.70 -1.69 -34.88
C GLY A 375 -15.02 -2.41 -35.21
N GLU A 376 -16.08 -1.66 -35.52
CA GLU A 376 -17.38 -2.24 -35.86
C GLU A 376 -17.27 -3.14 -37.10
N SER A 377 -18.04 -4.23 -37.11
CA SER A 377 -18.04 -5.16 -38.22
C SER A 377 -18.53 -4.49 -39.49
N TRP A 378 -18.07 -4.99 -40.63
CA TRP A 378 -18.45 -4.44 -41.92
C TRP A 378 -19.96 -4.63 -42.18
N THR A 379 -20.55 -5.73 -41.74
CA THR A 379 -22.01 -5.95 -41.82
C THR A 379 -22.79 -4.85 -41.12
N LYS A 380 -22.39 -4.47 -39.90
CA LYS A 380 -23.05 -3.42 -39.14
C LYS A 380 -22.93 -2.06 -39.82
N ILE A 381 -21.75 -1.73 -40.37
CA ILE A 381 -21.54 -0.49 -41.13
C ILE A 381 -22.43 -0.46 -42.39
N ARG A 382 -22.56 -1.59 -43.07
CA ARG A 382 -23.42 -1.72 -44.25
C ARG A 382 -24.90 -1.55 -43.89
N GLU A 383 -25.39 -2.28 -42.90
CA GLU A 383 -26.78 -2.18 -42.43
C GLU A 383 -27.11 -0.76 -41.97
N TRP A 384 -26.19 -0.13 -41.23
CA TRP A 384 -26.32 1.27 -40.84
C TRP A 384 -26.43 2.17 -42.07
N ALA A 385 -25.52 2.07 -43.04
CA ALA A 385 -25.57 2.89 -44.26
C ALA A 385 -26.82 2.65 -45.11
N GLU A 386 -27.32 1.41 -45.17
CA GLU A 386 -28.55 1.04 -45.87
C GLU A 386 -29.79 1.63 -45.19
N ASN A 387 -29.85 1.60 -43.85
CA ASN A 387 -30.92 2.24 -43.09
C ASN A 387 -30.99 3.76 -43.30
N HIS A 388 -29.86 4.39 -43.64
CA HIS A 388 -29.77 5.81 -43.97
C HIS A 388 -29.98 6.09 -45.48
N LEU A 389 -30.26 5.07 -46.28
CA LEU A 389 -30.38 5.13 -47.75
C LEU A 389 -29.11 5.63 -48.46
N GLU A 390 -27.95 5.46 -47.82
CA GLU A 390 -26.64 5.92 -48.28
C GLU A 390 -25.64 4.76 -48.38
N GLY A 391 -26.06 3.64 -48.97
CA GLY A 391 -25.23 2.45 -49.15
C GLY A 391 -23.90 2.68 -49.89
N TRP A 392 -23.79 3.79 -50.63
CA TRP A 392 -22.53 4.22 -51.24
C TRP A 392 -21.43 4.50 -50.19
N ARG A 393 -21.79 4.96 -48.97
CA ARG A 393 -20.83 5.20 -47.88
C ARG A 393 -20.17 3.89 -47.48
N ALA A 394 -20.95 2.84 -47.24
CA ALA A 394 -20.43 1.53 -46.93
C ALA A 394 -19.41 1.09 -48.01
N ILE A 395 -19.80 1.12 -49.29
CA ILE A 395 -18.90 0.73 -50.40
C ILE A 395 -17.60 1.56 -50.36
N SER A 396 -17.71 2.85 -50.10
CA SER A 396 -16.57 3.75 -50.00
C SER A 396 -15.65 3.45 -48.81
N LEU A 397 -16.16 2.89 -47.71
CA LEU A 397 -15.41 2.64 -46.46
C LEU A 397 -14.62 1.33 -46.48
N CYS A 398 -15.17 0.25 -47.06
CA CYS A 398 -14.49 -1.05 -47.07
C CYS A 398 -13.82 -1.40 -48.40
N GLY A 399 -14.21 -0.76 -49.50
CA GLY A 399 -13.66 -1.01 -50.83
C GLY A 399 -14.10 -2.35 -51.47
N SER A 400 -14.43 -3.37 -50.68
CA SER A 400 -14.82 -4.71 -51.18
C SER A 400 -15.95 -5.34 -50.37
N SER A 401 -16.57 -6.39 -50.92
CA SER A 401 -17.58 -7.21 -50.24
C SER A 401 -16.94 -8.35 -49.45
N VAL A 402 -17.39 -8.57 -48.21
CA VAL A 402 -17.06 -9.77 -47.43
C VAL A 402 -17.87 -10.96 -47.96
N ASP A 403 -17.19 -12.04 -48.33
CA ASP A 403 -17.84 -13.33 -48.62
C ASP A 403 -18.00 -14.12 -47.30
N PRO A 404 -19.23 -14.38 -46.83
CA PRO A 404 -19.46 -15.12 -45.60
C PRO A 404 -18.93 -16.57 -45.65
N LYS A 405 -18.69 -17.12 -46.85
CA LYS A 405 -18.11 -18.47 -47.03
C LYS A 405 -16.58 -18.50 -46.95
N SER A 406 -15.94 -17.33 -46.91
CA SER A 406 -14.47 -17.20 -46.81
C SER A 406 -13.96 -17.28 -45.36
N ALA A 407 -14.79 -17.69 -44.40
CA ALA A 407 -14.40 -17.83 -43.00
C ALA A 407 -13.26 -18.86 -42.85
N SER A 408 -12.10 -18.40 -42.38
CA SER A 408 -11.02 -19.25 -41.89
C SER A 408 -11.27 -19.57 -40.41
N THR A 409 -10.74 -20.69 -39.90
CA THR A 409 -10.86 -21.06 -38.47
C THR A 409 -10.12 -20.12 -37.53
N GLN A 410 -9.17 -19.31 -38.05
CA GLN A 410 -8.26 -18.50 -37.22
C GLN A 410 -8.68 -17.02 -37.08
N TYR A 411 -9.45 -16.47 -38.03
CA TYR A 411 -9.94 -15.08 -37.99
C TYR A 411 -11.41 -15.02 -38.43
N PRO A 412 -12.29 -14.24 -37.78
CA PRO A 412 -13.70 -14.12 -38.18
C PRO A 412 -13.87 -13.63 -39.62
N ALA A 413 -14.91 -14.10 -40.31
CA ALA A 413 -15.19 -13.68 -41.69
C ALA A 413 -15.43 -12.17 -41.81
N ASP A 414 -16.11 -11.61 -40.83
CA ASP A 414 -16.60 -10.24 -40.75
C ASP A 414 -16.02 -9.53 -39.52
N ASP A 415 -14.80 -9.01 -39.68
CA ASP A 415 -14.04 -8.30 -38.65
C ASP A 415 -13.85 -6.82 -39.07
N GLY A 416 -13.71 -5.90 -38.11
CA GLY A 416 -13.51 -4.46 -38.36
C GLY A 416 -12.23 -4.16 -39.16
N HIS A 417 -11.28 -5.11 -39.17
CA HIS A 417 -10.01 -5.01 -39.92
C HIS A 417 -10.11 -5.43 -41.39
N THR A 418 -11.28 -5.89 -41.85
CA THR A 418 -11.51 -6.23 -43.27
C THR A 418 -11.13 -5.08 -44.21
N ARG A 419 -11.37 -3.82 -43.77
CA ARG A 419 -11.00 -2.60 -44.52
C ARG A 419 -9.49 -2.49 -44.81
N LEU A 420 -8.64 -3.11 -44.00
CA LEU A 420 -7.17 -3.08 -44.16
C LEU A 420 -6.69 -4.11 -45.19
N MET A 421 -7.40 -5.23 -45.32
CA MET A 421 -7.00 -6.36 -46.17
C MET A 421 -7.03 -6.01 -47.66
N ASN A 422 -7.96 -5.15 -48.08
CA ASN A 422 -8.20 -4.81 -49.49
C ASN A 422 -7.15 -3.86 -50.10
N SER A 423 -6.13 -3.47 -49.34
CA SER A 423 -5.10 -2.53 -49.80
C SER A 423 -4.28 -3.04 -50.99
N ARG A 424 -4.29 -4.36 -51.27
CA ARG A 424 -3.53 -4.95 -52.40
C ARG A 424 -4.30 -4.88 -53.71
N ALA A 425 -5.53 -5.39 -53.76
CA ALA A 425 -6.31 -5.43 -55.00
C ALA A 425 -6.80 -4.04 -55.44
N GLN A 426 -6.83 -3.06 -54.53
CA GLN A 426 -7.50 -1.78 -54.75
C GLN A 426 -6.61 -0.55 -54.46
N ASP A 427 -5.40 -0.55 -55.00
CA ASP A 427 -4.45 0.57 -54.84
C ASP A 427 -5.00 1.90 -55.44
N SER A 428 -5.85 1.82 -56.46
CA SER A 428 -6.56 2.97 -57.03
C SER A 428 -7.62 3.55 -56.10
N TRP A 429 -8.38 2.71 -55.38
CA TRP A 429 -9.34 3.15 -54.37
C TRP A 429 -8.63 3.88 -53.24
N ARG A 430 -7.53 3.30 -52.74
CA ARG A 430 -6.71 3.93 -51.69
C ARG A 430 -6.12 5.26 -52.15
N SER A 431 -5.63 5.33 -53.40
CA SER A 431 -5.14 6.57 -54.00
C SER A 431 -6.24 7.64 -54.11
N ALA A 432 -7.47 7.23 -54.39
CA ALA A 432 -8.63 8.12 -54.37
C ALA A 432 -8.95 8.61 -52.94
N CYS A 433 -8.90 7.74 -51.93
CA CYS A 433 -9.04 8.15 -50.52
C CYS A 433 -7.95 9.18 -50.12
N SER A 434 -6.69 8.95 -50.53
CA SER A 434 -5.57 9.89 -50.32
C SER A 434 -5.71 11.21 -51.10
N ALA A 435 -6.43 11.22 -52.23
CA ALA A 435 -6.75 12.46 -52.91
C ALA A 435 -7.83 13.27 -52.17
N LEU A 436 -8.82 12.58 -51.58
CA LEU A 436 -9.92 13.20 -50.83
C LEU A 436 -9.46 13.84 -49.51
N THR A 437 -8.48 13.25 -48.82
CA THR A 437 -7.90 13.81 -47.58
C THR A 437 -7.25 15.18 -47.78
N ARG A 438 -6.67 15.41 -48.96
CA ARG A 438 -5.98 16.65 -49.35
C ARG A 438 -6.95 17.74 -49.82
N ASN A 439 -8.22 17.39 -50.02
CA ASN A 439 -9.21 18.36 -50.43
C ASN A 439 -9.67 19.21 -49.24
N LYS A 440 -9.47 20.52 -49.32
CA LYS A 440 -9.84 21.48 -48.26
C LYS A 440 -11.33 21.82 -48.22
N THR A 441 -12.09 21.46 -49.26
CA THR A 441 -13.55 21.69 -49.30
C THR A 441 -14.32 20.58 -48.60
N ALA A 442 -13.68 19.44 -48.35
CA ALA A 442 -14.24 18.32 -47.63
C ALA A 442 -14.19 18.58 -46.12
N ASP A 443 -15.14 17.99 -45.39
CA ASP A 443 -15.21 18.13 -43.95
C ASP A 443 -14.04 17.42 -43.23
N ASP A 444 -13.69 17.89 -42.04
CA ASP A 444 -12.59 17.34 -41.25
C ASP A 444 -12.85 15.87 -40.85
N PHE A 445 -14.08 15.48 -40.46
CA PHE A 445 -14.40 14.07 -40.17
C PHE A 445 -14.34 13.20 -41.43
N GLN A 446 -14.85 13.71 -42.55
CA GLN A 446 -14.75 13.01 -43.84
C GLN A 446 -13.29 12.78 -44.24
N ARG A 447 -12.45 13.82 -44.13
CA ARG A 447 -11.01 13.73 -44.40
C ARG A 447 -10.31 12.79 -43.43
N ALA A 448 -10.70 12.78 -42.15
CA ALA A 448 -10.15 11.86 -41.15
C ALA A 448 -10.47 10.39 -41.46
N VAL A 449 -11.72 10.09 -41.82
CA VAL A 449 -12.17 8.74 -42.22
C VAL A 449 -11.40 8.24 -43.43
N TYR A 450 -11.31 9.03 -44.50
CA TYR A 450 -10.52 8.64 -45.68
C TYR A 450 -9.02 8.59 -45.39
N GLY A 451 -8.52 9.41 -44.46
CA GLY A 451 -7.14 9.39 -44.00
C GLY A 451 -6.79 8.08 -43.32
N LEU A 452 -7.68 7.59 -42.46
CA LEU A 452 -7.54 6.30 -41.80
C LEU A 452 -7.51 5.14 -42.81
N LEU A 453 -8.34 5.18 -43.86
CA LEU A 453 -8.34 4.16 -44.91
C LEU A 453 -7.07 4.23 -45.78
N ALA A 454 -6.59 5.44 -46.08
CA ALA A 454 -5.38 5.65 -46.86
C ALA A 454 -4.08 5.40 -46.08
N GLY A 455 -4.13 5.45 -44.74
CA GLY A 455 -2.95 5.46 -43.87
C GLY A 455 -2.27 6.84 -43.75
N GLU A 456 -3.00 7.92 -44.04
CA GLU A 456 -2.54 9.30 -43.85
C GLU A 456 -2.90 9.80 -42.44
N THR A 457 -1.94 10.46 -41.78
CA THR A 457 -2.06 10.82 -40.36
C THR A 457 -2.51 12.25 -40.12
N GLU A 458 -2.16 13.19 -41.00
CA GLU A 458 -2.43 14.63 -40.80
C GLU A 458 -3.94 14.94 -40.76
N ALA A 459 -4.72 14.37 -41.67
CA ALA A 459 -6.16 14.58 -41.72
C ALA A 459 -6.88 13.96 -40.51
N ALA A 460 -6.46 12.76 -40.08
CA ALA A 460 -7.04 12.08 -38.93
C ALA A 460 -6.69 12.75 -37.59
N ALA A 461 -5.46 13.28 -37.47
CA ALA A 461 -5.00 13.99 -36.27
C ALA A 461 -5.80 15.26 -35.96
N ALA A 462 -6.42 15.90 -36.98
CA ALA A 462 -7.24 17.09 -36.78
C ALA A 462 -8.47 16.82 -35.89
N VAL A 463 -9.02 15.61 -36.00
CA VAL A 463 -10.29 15.17 -35.38
C VAL A 463 -10.07 14.34 -34.09
N CYS A 464 -8.85 13.84 -33.86
CA CYS A 464 -8.52 13.08 -32.66
C CYS A 464 -8.78 13.91 -31.38
N SER A 465 -9.59 13.37 -30.46
CA SER A 465 -9.93 14.02 -29.18
C SER A 465 -9.00 13.59 -28.05
N GLY A 466 -8.78 12.28 -27.88
CA GLY A 466 -8.03 11.72 -26.74
C GLY A 466 -6.72 11.01 -27.09
N TRP A 467 -5.99 10.52 -26.08
CA TRP A 467 -4.71 9.81 -26.25
C TRP A 467 -4.85 8.52 -27.09
N ASP A 468 -5.91 7.76 -26.82
CA ASP A 468 -6.27 6.54 -27.57
C ASP A 468 -6.49 6.85 -29.06
N ASP A 469 -6.94 8.07 -29.38
CA ASP A 469 -7.19 8.50 -30.74
C ASP A 469 -5.93 8.58 -31.59
N TYR A 470 -4.96 9.33 -31.08
CA TYR A 470 -3.67 9.50 -31.73
C TYR A 470 -2.90 8.18 -31.88
N LEU A 471 -3.00 7.28 -30.92
CA LEU A 471 -2.31 5.99 -30.98
C LEU A 471 -2.90 5.06 -32.03
N TYR A 472 -4.22 4.94 -32.09
CA TYR A 472 -4.84 4.06 -33.08
C TYR A 472 -4.61 4.55 -34.51
N VAL A 473 -4.60 5.87 -34.74
CA VAL A 473 -4.20 6.45 -36.04
C VAL A 473 -2.75 6.10 -36.39
N PHE A 474 -1.84 6.17 -35.41
CA PHE A 474 -0.44 5.76 -35.57
C PHE A 474 -0.32 4.28 -35.93
N PHE A 475 -0.92 3.38 -35.13
CA PHE A 475 -0.87 1.94 -35.38
C PHE A 475 -1.51 1.56 -36.72
N ASN A 476 -2.65 2.16 -37.07
CA ASN A 476 -3.30 1.94 -38.37
C ASN A 476 -2.38 2.28 -39.54
N ARG A 477 -1.64 3.41 -39.46
CA ARG A 477 -0.63 3.75 -40.47
C ARG A 477 0.49 2.72 -40.52
N VAL A 478 1.03 2.31 -39.38
CA VAL A 478 2.13 1.34 -39.30
C VAL A 478 1.71 0.01 -39.92
N VAL A 479 0.55 -0.52 -39.55
CA VAL A 479 0.00 -1.77 -40.08
C VAL A 479 -0.17 -1.70 -41.60
N LEU A 480 -0.78 -0.63 -42.12
CA LEU A 480 -0.94 -0.45 -43.57
C LEU A 480 0.41 -0.36 -44.29
N SER A 481 1.39 0.35 -43.72
CA SER A 481 2.73 0.46 -44.30
C SER A 481 3.43 -0.90 -44.37
N ARG A 482 3.40 -1.68 -43.28
CA ARG A 482 4.02 -3.01 -43.22
C ARG A 482 3.35 -4.01 -44.14
N TYR A 483 2.01 -4.00 -44.20
CA TYR A 483 1.25 -4.84 -45.12
C TYR A 483 1.57 -4.53 -46.59
N GLN A 484 1.77 -3.25 -46.93
CA GLN A 484 2.27 -2.86 -48.27
C GLN A 484 3.68 -3.37 -48.54
N GLY A 485 4.56 -3.30 -47.53
CA GLY A 485 5.90 -3.91 -47.60
C GLY A 485 5.84 -5.40 -47.91
N PHE A 486 4.99 -6.14 -47.20
CA PHE A 486 4.72 -7.57 -47.44
C PHE A 486 4.22 -7.82 -48.87
N CYS A 487 3.20 -7.08 -49.32
CA CYS A 487 2.65 -7.21 -50.66
C CYS A 487 3.68 -6.92 -51.76
N ARG A 488 4.53 -5.89 -51.58
CA ARG A 488 5.61 -5.56 -52.53
C ARG A 488 6.65 -6.67 -52.61
N GLN A 489 7.03 -7.28 -51.48
CA GLN A 489 7.93 -8.42 -51.47
C GLN A 489 7.32 -9.65 -52.16
N PHE A 490 6.03 -9.91 -51.94
CA PHE A 490 5.32 -10.98 -52.63
C PHE A 490 5.22 -10.75 -54.15
N GLN A 491 4.94 -9.52 -54.60
CA GLN A 491 4.94 -9.17 -56.02
C GLN A 491 6.31 -9.42 -56.67
N ARG A 492 7.42 -9.15 -55.96
CA ARG A 492 8.76 -9.51 -56.41
C ARG A 492 8.93 -11.03 -56.49
N LYS A 493 8.45 -11.80 -55.52
CA LYS A 493 8.44 -13.28 -55.59
C LYS A 493 7.70 -13.81 -56.82
N LEU A 494 6.58 -13.20 -57.20
CA LEU A 494 5.83 -13.59 -58.41
C LEU A 494 6.61 -13.35 -59.72
N SER A 495 7.63 -12.47 -59.71
CA SER A 495 8.51 -12.25 -60.88
C SER A 495 9.63 -13.29 -61.01
N HIS A 496 9.85 -14.12 -59.98
CA HIS A 496 10.83 -15.22 -59.99
C HIS A 496 10.20 -16.54 -60.44
N SER A 497 11.05 -17.54 -60.74
CA SER A 497 10.59 -18.89 -61.06
C SER A 497 9.82 -19.51 -59.89
N PRO A 498 8.69 -20.23 -60.12
CA PRO A 498 7.83 -20.80 -59.07
C PRO A 498 8.58 -21.68 -58.04
N ASN A 499 9.67 -22.32 -58.45
CA ASN A 499 10.44 -23.24 -57.62
C ASN A 499 11.54 -22.55 -56.80
N THR A 500 11.68 -21.23 -56.90
CA THR A 500 12.71 -20.48 -56.15
C THR A 500 12.15 -20.14 -54.77
N PRO A 501 12.67 -20.72 -53.67
CA PRO A 501 12.20 -20.38 -52.34
C PRO A 501 12.65 -18.95 -52.00
N VAL A 502 11.68 -18.06 -51.78
CA VAL A 502 11.93 -16.71 -51.30
C VAL A 502 11.35 -16.60 -49.89
N THR A 503 12.21 -16.32 -48.92
CA THR A 503 11.83 -16.07 -47.53
C THR A 503 11.32 -14.65 -47.39
N PHE A 504 10.22 -14.45 -46.67
CA PHE A 504 9.78 -13.11 -46.30
C PHE A 504 10.75 -12.53 -45.26
N LYS A 505 11.14 -11.26 -45.44
CA LYS A 505 11.94 -10.53 -44.47
C LYS A 505 11.10 -9.40 -43.87
N PRO A 506 10.64 -9.52 -42.62
CA PRO A 506 9.89 -8.45 -41.99
C PRO A 506 10.76 -7.20 -41.82
N GLU A 507 10.12 -6.04 -41.83
CA GLU A 507 10.78 -4.79 -41.45
C GLU A 507 11.13 -4.83 -39.95
N PRO A 508 12.19 -4.13 -39.49
CA PRO A 508 12.49 -4.04 -38.06
C PRO A 508 11.28 -3.57 -37.25
N ALA A 509 11.20 -3.98 -35.98
CA ALA A 509 10.14 -3.56 -35.09
C ALA A 509 10.23 -2.05 -34.79
N GLY A 510 9.08 -1.37 -34.83
CA GLY A 510 8.97 0.09 -34.74
C GLY A 510 8.92 0.65 -33.31
N HIS A 511 9.29 -0.12 -32.27
CA HIS A 511 9.15 0.29 -30.86
C HIS A 511 9.84 1.62 -30.54
N ALA A 512 11.03 1.88 -31.09
CA ALA A 512 11.74 3.15 -30.90
C ALA A 512 11.07 4.35 -31.59
N GLU A 513 10.39 4.12 -32.72
CA GLU A 513 9.59 5.16 -33.38
C GLU A 513 8.35 5.48 -32.55
N LEU A 514 7.68 4.46 -32.01
CA LEU A 514 6.55 4.64 -31.09
C LEU A 514 6.97 5.40 -29.81
N GLN A 515 8.13 5.08 -29.23
CA GLN A 515 8.64 5.81 -28.06
C GLN A 515 8.84 7.30 -28.36
N LYS A 516 9.40 7.64 -29.53
CA LYS A 516 9.55 9.04 -29.96
C LYS A 516 8.19 9.72 -30.18
N TYR A 517 7.23 9.00 -30.76
CA TYR A 517 5.88 9.51 -30.97
C TYR A 517 5.15 9.78 -29.65
N LEU A 518 5.29 8.89 -28.65
CA LEU A 518 4.73 9.09 -27.31
C LEU A 518 5.33 10.33 -26.62
N VAL A 519 6.64 10.57 -26.78
CA VAL A 519 7.27 11.81 -26.30
C VAL A 519 6.71 13.05 -27.01
N TYR A 520 6.46 12.97 -28.32
CA TYR A 520 5.80 14.05 -29.06
C TYR A 520 4.38 14.32 -28.55
N LEU A 521 3.59 13.27 -28.25
CA LEU A 521 2.23 13.42 -27.72
C LEU A 521 2.17 14.12 -26.36
N LYS A 522 3.19 13.96 -25.51
CA LYS A 522 3.30 14.70 -24.23
C LYS A 522 3.36 16.23 -24.43
N GLY A 523 3.89 16.68 -25.57
CA GLY A 523 3.95 18.11 -25.93
C GLY A 523 2.66 18.66 -26.54
N ASN A 524 1.70 17.81 -26.89
CA ASN A 524 0.44 18.24 -27.51
C ASN A 524 -0.53 18.75 -26.44
N GLU A 525 -0.97 20.01 -26.57
CA GLU A 525 -1.87 20.65 -25.59
C GLU A 525 -3.17 19.88 -25.36
N ARG A 526 -3.72 19.24 -26.41
CA ARG A 526 -4.99 18.49 -26.32
C ARG A 526 -4.91 17.27 -25.39
N VAL A 527 -3.76 16.59 -25.37
CA VAL A 527 -3.59 15.28 -24.69
C VAL A 527 -2.62 15.39 -23.49
N ARG A 528 -2.13 16.60 -23.20
CA ARG A 528 -1.17 16.81 -22.11
C ARG A 528 -1.72 16.39 -20.74
N GLY A 529 -3.02 16.55 -20.50
CA GLY A 529 -3.67 16.09 -19.26
C GLY A 529 -3.68 14.57 -19.14
N GLU A 530 -4.10 13.87 -20.20
CA GLU A 530 -4.18 12.41 -20.22
C GLU A 530 -2.80 11.73 -20.19
N THR A 531 -1.80 12.31 -20.87
CA THR A 531 -0.42 11.77 -20.86
C THR A 531 0.27 11.89 -19.49
N ARG A 532 -0.21 12.78 -18.62
CA ARG A 532 0.25 12.88 -17.23
C ARG A 532 -0.36 11.81 -16.32
N ASN A 533 -1.43 11.14 -16.75
CA ASN A 533 -2.07 10.09 -15.99
C ASN A 533 -1.11 8.90 -15.76
N PRO A 534 -0.92 8.43 -14.51
CA PRO A 534 -0.02 7.32 -14.18
C PRO A 534 -0.30 6.02 -14.97
N PHE A 535 -1.57 5.65 -15.13
CA PHE A 535 -1.97 4.43 -15.85
C PHE A 535 -1.60 4.51 -17.33
N ARG A 536 -1.77 5.69 -17.96
CA ARG A 536 -1.39 5.92 -19.36
C ARG A 536 0.13 5.87 -19.55
N ASN A 537 0.91 6.32 -18.57
CA ASN A 537 2.37 6.16 -18.60
C ASN A 537 2.80 4.68 -18.54
N ILE A 538 2.14 3.86 -17.72
CA ILE A 538 2.36 2.40 -17.67
C ILE A 538 1.99 1.76 -19.01
N GLN A 539 0.81 2.07 -19.56
CA GLN A 539 0.35 1.57 -20.87
C GLN A 539 1.31 1.97 -22.00
N ALA A 540 1.80 3.21 -22.00
CA ALA A 540 2.79 3.69 -22.96
C ALA A 540 4.11 2.90 -22.89
N ALA A 541 4.57 2.58 -21.69
CA ALA A 541 5.77 1.76 -21.49
C ALA A 541 5.56 0.33 -22.01
N ILE A 542 4.40 -0.27 -21.77
CA ILE A 542 4.03 -1.60 -22.26
C ILE A 542 3.98 -1.63 -23.79
N LEU A 543 3.28 -0.68 -24.44
CA LEU A 543 3.15 -0.60 -25.90
C LEU A 543 4.49 -0.40 -26.61
N SER A 544 5.36 0.45 -26.05
CA SER A 544 6.66 0.77 -26.63
C SER A 544 7.77 -0.19 -26.23
N GLN A 545 7.48 -1.20 -25.40
CA GLN A 545 8.50 -2.05 -24.75
C GLN A 545 9.62 -1.23 -24.06
N GLY A 546 9.30 -0.02 -23.63
CA GLY A 546 10.22 0.95 -23.02
C GLY A 546 10.48 0.74 -21.53
N TYR A 547 10.38 -0.51 -21.07
CA TYR A 547 10.40 -0.90 -19.65
C TYR A 547 11.58 -0.33 -18.88
N ASP A 548 12.79 -0.41 -19.45
CA ASP A 548 14.02 0.04 -18.79
C ASP A 548 13.95 1.52 -18.39
N SER A 549 13.61 2.38 -19.35
CA SER A 549 13.54 3.83 -19.13
C SER A 549 12.41 4.20 -18.16
N PHE A 550 11.30 3.46 -18.22
CA PHE A 550 10.15 3.68 -17.38
C PHE A 550 10.44 3.31 -15.92
N PHE A 551 10.95 2.10 -15.66
CA PHE A 551 11.21 1.65 -14.29
C PHE A 551 12.33 2.46 -13.61
N GLN A 552 13.37 2.86 -14.35
CA GLN A 552 14.41 3.73 -13.80
C GLN A 552 13.88 5.12 -13.41
N ALA A 553 13.06 5.73 -14.26
CA ALA A 553 12.50 7.06 -13.99
C ALA A 553 11.51 7.00 -12.82
N LEU A 554 10.63 6.00 -12.78
CA LEU A 554 9.67 5.83 -11.70
C LEU A 554 10.35 5.50 -10.36
N ALA A 555 11.39 4.65 -10.37
CA ALA A 555 12.14 4.31 -9.16
C ALA A 555 12.83 5.54 -8.54
N GLN A 556 13.38 6.43 -9.38
CA GLN A 556 13.96 7.69 -8.93
C GLN A 556 12.89 8.61 -8.32
N ALA A 557 11.71 8.70 -8.92
CA ALA A 557 10.59 9.46 -8.36
C ALA A 557 10.13 8.89 -7.01
N VAL A 558 9.96 7.57 -6.89
CA VAL A 558 9.57 6.89 -5.63
C VAL A 558 10.59 7.15 -4.51
N SER A 559 11.88 7.03 -4.82
CA SER A 559 12.95 7.33 -3.86
C SER A 559 12.91 8.80 -3.39
N HIS A 560 12.65 9.73 -4.29
CA HIS A 560 12.53 11.16 -3.96
C HIS A 560 11.31 11.46 -3.09
N VAL A 561 10.12 11.02 -3.50
CA VAL A 561 8.87 11.22 -2.76
C VAL A 561 8.98 10.65 -1.35
N SER A 562 9.58 9.46 -1.21
CA SER A 562 9.77 8.85 0.10
C SER A 562 10.80 9.60 0.96
N THR A 563 11.87 10.12 0.36
CA THR A 563 12.87 10.93 1.07
C THR A 563 12.28 12.26 1.54
N GLU A 564 11.42 12.90 0.74
CA GLU A 564 10.74 14.14 1.12
C GLU A 564 9.74 13.92 2.26
N LYS A 565 8.98 12.81 2.22
CA LYS A 565 7.97 12.51 3.26
C LYS A 565 8.58 12.04 4.58
N PHE A 566 9.59 11.18 4.53
CA PHE A 566 10.07 10.44 5.71
C PHE A 566 11.55 10.69 6.06
N GLY A 567 12.29 11.40 5.21
CA GLY A 567 13.69 11.72 5.45
C GLY A 567 14.55 10.48 5.71
N LYS A 568 15.25 10.46 6.85
CA LYS A 568 16.13 9.35 7.26
C LYS A 568 15.37 8.11 7.75
N SER A 569 14.10 8.27 8.12
CA SER A 569 13.23 7.17 8.56
C SER A 569 12.56 6.44 7.38
N SER A 570 12.84 6.86 6.14
CA SER A 570 12.28 6.21 4.95
C SER A 570 12.71 4.74 4.88
N VAL A 571 11.72 3.85 4.71
CA VAL A 571 11.91 2.43 4.42
C VAL A 571 12.48 2.23 3.00
N VAL A 572 12.16 3.14 2.09
CA VAL A 572 12.58 3.07 0.68
C VAL A 572 14.07 3.44 0.56
N PRO A 573 14.88 2.64 -0.15
CA PRO A 573 16.28 2.97 -0.39
C PRO A 573 16.46 4.31 -1.13
N GLN A 574 17.46 5.09 -0.69
CA GLN A 574 17.81 6.36 -1.33
C GLN A 574 18.67 6.13 -2.57
N LEU A 575 18.18 6.59 -3.72
CA LEU A 575 18.89 6.55 -4.98
C LEU A 575 19.60 7.89 -5.24
N PRO A 576 20.71 7.90 -6.01
CA PRO A 576 21.38 9.13 -6.38
C PRO A 576 20.42 10.04 -7.17
N HIS A 577 20.36 11.32 -6.78
CA HIS A 577 19.44 12.28 -7.37
C HIS A 577 19.69 12.44 -8.88
N LYS A 578 18.65 12.20 -9.67
CA LYS A 578 18.62 12.40 -11.11
C LYS A 578 17.35 13.20 -11.45
N PRO A 579 17.39 14.11 -12.42
CA PRO A 579 16.23 14.88 -12.80
C PRO A 579 15.17 13.96 -13.40
N VAL A 580 13.99 13.94 -12.78
CA VAL A 580 12.83 13.16 -13.22
C VAL A 580 11.72 14.13 -13.66
N GLU A 581 10.90 13.69 -14.61
CA GLU A 581 9.73 14.44 -15.08
C GLU A 581 8.60 14.45 -14.04
N GLU A 582 7.87 15.57 -13.93
CA GLU A 582 6.76 15.82 -13.00
C GLU A 582 5.72 14.68 -12.98
N SER A 583 5.40 14.07 -14.13
CA SER A 583 4.40 13.00 -14.24
C SER A 583 4.77 11.73 -13.45
N PHE A 584 6.06 11.44 -13.28
CA PHE A 584 6.48 10.27 -12.51
C PHE A 584 6.39 10.50 -11.01
N PHE A 585 6.48 11.76 -10.54
CA PHE A 585 6.21 12.07 -9.13
C PHE A 585 4.74 11.84 -8.78
N ILE A 586 3.82 12.21 -9.68
CA ILE A 586 2.38 11.91 -9.53
C ILE A 586 2.16 10.39 -9.47
N ALA A 587 2.80 9.63 -10.36
CA ALA A 587 2.70 8.17 -10.36
C ALA A 587 3.36 7.50 -9.13
N ALA A 588 4.40 8.11 -8.55
CA ALA A 588 5.05 7.63 -7.35
C ALA A 588 4.24 7.91 -6.08
N ASP A 589 3.45 8.99 -6.08
CA ASP A 589 2.56 9.35 -4.97
C ASP A 589 1.23 8.56 -4.99
N ASP A 590 0.80 8.09 -6.17
CA ASP A 590 -0.41 7.27 -6.35
C ASP A 590 -0.16 5.80 -5.96
N GLU A 591 -0.81 5.35 -4.89
CA GLU A 591 -0.65 4.00 -4.34
C GLU A 591 -1.04 2.88 -5.32
N GLU A 592 -2.11 3.07 -6.10
CA GLU A 592 -2.61 2.06 -7.04
C GLU A 592 -1.74 2.00 -8.29
N ALA A 593 -1.26 3.15 -8.76
CA ALA A 593 -0.31 3.20 -9.85
C ALA A 593 1.01 2.50 -9.49
N LEU A 594 1.52 2.73 -8.26
CA LEU A 594 2.73 2.07 -7.77
C LEU A 594 2.53 0.56 -7.59
N LYS A 595 1.37 0.13 -7.07
CA LYS A 595 0.97 -1.29 -7.00
C LYS A 595 1.04 -1.94 -8.39
N ILE A 596 0.40 -1.35 -9.39
CA ILE A 596 0.39 -1.90 -10.76
C ILE A 596 1.80 -1.89 -11.33
N ALA A 597 2.54 -0.79 -11.20
CA ALA A 597 3.91 -0.71 -11.71
C ALA A 597 4.85 -1.76 -11.10
N ALA A 598 4.75 -2.02 -9.78
CA ALA A 598 5.51 -3.05 -9.10
C ALA A 598 5.17 -4.46 -9.62
N HIS A 599 3.89 -4.78 -9.80
CA HIS A 599 3.47 -6.08 -10.33
C HIS A 599 3.80 -6.24 -11.82
N VAL A 600 3.71 -5.16 -12.63
CA VAL A 600 4.17 -5.15 -14.02
C VAL A 600 5.68 -5.36 -14.09
N TYR A 601 6.46 -4.77 -13.18
CA TYR A 601 7.91 -5.02 -13.08
C TYR A 601 8.22 -6.49 -12.78
N VAL A 602 7.52 -7.11 -11.81
CA VAL A 602 7.70 -8.53 -11.48
C VAL A 602 7.44 -9.42 -12.71
N VAL A 603 6.35 -9.17 -13.43
CA VAL A 603 6.01 -9.92 -14.65
C VAL A 603 7.02 -9.65 -15.77
N ALA A 604 7.40 -8.39 -16.00
CA ALA A 604 8.37 -8.02 -17.03
C ALA A 604 9.76 -8.61 -16.77
N SER A 605 10.19 -8.64 -15.50
CA SER A 605 11.45 -9.26 -15.07
C SER A 605 11.41 -10.79 -15.28
N ALA A 606 10.34 -11.46 -14.85
CA ALA A 606 10.18 -12.91 -15.04
C ALA A 606 10.13 -13.34 -16.52
N ARG A 607 9.64 -12.47 -17.41
CA ARG A 607 9.59 -12.71 -18.86
C ARG A 607 10.87 -12.29 -19.61
N GLY A 608 11.79 -11.60 -18.95
CA GLY A 608 13.00 -11.06 -19.58
C GLY A 608 12.76 -9.85 -20.48
N TYR A 609 11.65 -9.12 -20.28
CA TYR A 609 11.37 -7.86 -20.99
C TYR A 609 12.15 -6.68 -20.41
N ALA A 610 12.49 -6.75 -19.12
CA ALA A 610 13.32 -5.77 -18.44
C ALA A 610 14.78 -6.24 -18.42
N ARG A 611 15.70 -5.28 -18.34
CA ARG A 611 17.12 -5.57 -18.20
C ARG A 611 17.42 -6.38 -16.93
N ALA A 612 18.41 -7.26 -17.01
CA ALA A 612 18.79 -8.18 -15.93
C ALA A 612 20.16 -7.86 -15.30
N ASP A 613 20.74 -6.68 -15.55
CA ASP A 613 21.97 -6.27 -14.86
C ASP A 613 21.69 -5.93 -13.39
N THR A 614 22.68 -6.20 -12.53
CA THR A 614 22.57 -6.02 -11.09
C THR A 614 22.16 -4.60 -10.71
N HIS A 615 22.77 -3.59 -11.34
CA HIS A 615 22.48 -2.18 -11.06
C HIS A 615 21.05 -1.79 -11.43
N PHE A 616 20.55 -2.26 -12.58
CA PHE A 616 19.17 -2.05 -12.96
C PHE A 616 18.20 -2.75 -12.01
N ILE A 617 18.45 -4.01 -11.65
CA ILE A 617 17.59 -4.76 -10.73
C ILE A 617 17.53 -4.04 -9.38
N GLU A 618 18.67 -3.59 -8.84
CA GLU A 618 18.69 -2.82 -7.59
C GLU A 618 17.87 -1.53 -7.71
N THR A 619 18.02 -0.79 -8.81
CA THR A 619 17.28 0.45 -9.04
C THR A 619 15.78 0.21 -9.20
N ALA A 620 15.37 -0.74 -10.05
CA ALA A 620 13.97 -1.01 -10.34
C ALA A 620 13.25 -1.67 -9.15
N SER A 621 13.96 -2.44 -8.32
CA SER A 621 13.40 -3.04 -7.09
C SER A 621 12.95 -2.01 -6.06
N VAL A 622 13.40 -0.76 -6.16
CA VAL A 622 12.88 0.36 -5.36
C VAL A 622 11.37 0.56 -5.56
N LEU A 623 10.81 0.17 -6.72
CA LEU A 623 9.36 0.19 -6.95
C LEU A 623 8.62 -0.76 -6.01
N VAL A 624 9.18 -1.97 -5.84
CA VAL A 624 8.62 -2.97 -4.91
C VAL A 624 8.82 -2.51 -3.47
N ALA A 625 9.96 -1.90 -3.13
CA ALA A 625 10.19 -1.30 -1.81
C ALA A 625 9.19 -0.16 -1.51
N GLY A 626 8.88 0.68 -2.51
CA GLY A 626 7.85 1.71 -2.39
C GLY A 626 6.45 1.12 -2.18
N HIS A 627 6.11 0.04 -2.88
CA HIS A 627 4.85 -0.67 -2.63
C HIS A 627 4.82 -1.27 -1.21
N ILE A 628 5.92 -1.83 -0.72
CA ILE A 628 6.06 -2.33 0.66
C ILE A 628 5.82 -1.19 1.67
N ALA A 629 6.36 0.00 1.44
CA ALA A 629 6.11 1.16 2.31
C ALA A 629 4.63 1.56 2.33
N ASN A 630 3.90 1.42 1.21
CA ASN A 630 2.45 1.64 1.20
C ASN A 630 1.68 0.56 2.00
N LEU A 631 2.15 -0.70 1.97
CA LEU A 631 1.57 -1.78 2.78
C LEU A 631 1.79 -1.56 4.28
N GLU A 632 2.98 -1.07 4.66
CA GLU A 632 3.32 -0.68 6.03
C GLU A 632 2.42 0.46 6.53
N GLN A 633 2.24 1.53 5.74
CA GLN A 633 1.35 2.65 6.09
C GLN A 633 -0.10 2.22 6.32
N ARG A 634 -0.55 1.16 5.63
CA ARG A 634 -1.88 0.56 5.80
C ARG A 634 -1.95 -0.47 6.94
N GLY A 635 -0.83 -0.78 7.61
CA GLY A 635 -0.74 -1.77 8.67
C GLY A 635 -0.85 -3.23 8.20
N LEU A 636 -0.66 -3.50 6.90
CA LEU A 636 -0.79 -4.84 6.30
C LEU A 636 0.52 -5.63 6.38
N PHE A 637 1.07 -5.77 7.59
CA PHE A 637 2.38 -6.39 7.83
C PHE A 637 2.46 -7.84 7.33
N ARG A 638 1.36 -8.59 7.36
CA ARG A 638 1.32 -10.01 6.94
C ARG A 638 1.79 -10.23 5.50
N LEU A 639 1.61 -9.25 4.62
CA LEU A 639 1.95 -9.38 3.20
C LEU A 639 3.41 -8.99 2.90
N ILE A 640 4.06 -8.27 3.81
CA ILE A 640 5.39 -7.68 3.57
C ILE A 640 6.48 -8.73 3.27
N PRO A 641 6.60 -9.86 4.00
CA PRO A 641 7.61 -10.87 3.70
C PRO A 641 7.51 -11.46 2.29
N LEU A 642 6.30 -11.57 1.73
CA LEU A 642 6.10 -12.04 0.35
C LEU A 642 6.76 -11.08 -0.64
N TYR A 643 6.46 -9.78 -0.53
CA TYR A 643 7.02 -8.77 -1.43
C TYR A 643 8.52 -8.53 -1.18
N ALA A 644 8.97 -8.58 0.06
CA ALA A 644 10.39 -8.46 0.41
C ALA A 644 11.23 -9.59 -0.21
N SER A 645 10.65 -10.78 -0.40
CA SER A 645 11.33 -11.90 -1.05
C SER A 645 11.57 -11.70 -2.56
N LEU A 646 10.98 -10.66 -3.17
CA LEU A 646 11.19 -10.29 -4.57
C LEU A 646 12.32 -9.26 -4.74
N LEU A 647 12.82 -8.70 -3.63
CA LEU A 647 13.92 -7.73 -3.62
C LEU A 647 15.27 -8.45 -3.67
N PRO A 648 16.34 -7.77 -4.12
CA PRO A 648 17.71 -8.21 -3.91
C PRO A 648 17.98 -8.45 -2.42
N ILE A 649 18.78 -9.48 -2.11
CA ILE A 649 19.00 -9.96 -0.72
C ILE A 649 19.38 -8.82 0.23
N SER A 650 20.37 -8.01 -0.14
CA SER A 650 20.83 -6.87 0.68
C SER A 650 19.73 -5.82 0.91
N MET A 651 18.95 -5.53 -0.12
CA MET A 651 17.85 -4.58 -0.06
C MET A 651 16.69 -5.12 0.78
N SER A 652 16.36 -6.41 0.62
CA SER A 652 15.34 -7.10 1.39
C SER A 652 15.62 -6.99 2.89
N HIS A 653 16.86 -7.28 3.29
CA HIS A 653 17.28 -7.18 4.69
C HIS A 653 17.20 -5.74 5.20
N SER A 654 17.64 -4.76 4.42
CA SER A 654 17.58 -3.34 4.81
C SER A 654 16.15 -2.82 4.96
N VAL A 655 15.22 -3.24 4.08
CA VAL A 655 13.82 -2.82 4.11
C VAL A 655 13.10 -3.45 5.31
N LEU A 656 13.24 -4.78 5.49
CA LEU A 656 12.63 -5.48 6.61
C LEU A 656 13.17 -5.03 7.97
N ALA A 657 14.47 -4.74 8.05
CA ALA A 657 15.11 -4.25 9.26
C ALA A 657 14.42 -2.99 9.82
N LYS A 658 14.00 -2.07 8.95
CA LYS A 658 13.30 -0.84 9.35
C LYS A 658 11.85 -1.12 9.76
N ILE A 659 11.12 -1.87 8.93
CA ILE A 659 9.70 -2.19 9.16
C ILE A 659 9.50 -2.96 10.46
N PHE A 660 10.39 -3.91 10.76
CA PHE A 660 10.28 -4.73 11.97
C PHE A 660 10.27 -3.88 13.25
N ILE A 661 10.99 -2.76 13.30
CA ILE A 661 11.03 -1.87 14.48
C ILE A 661 9.64 -1.32 14.84
N ASP A 662 8.79 -1.10 13.83
CA ASP A 662 7.48 -0.48 14.02
C ASP A 662 6.40 -1.50 14.44
N ILE A 663 6.67 -2.80 14.38
CA ILE A 663 5.75 -3.85 14.81
C ILE A 663 5.85 -4.05 16.33
N VAL A 664 4.76 -3.73 17.03
CA VAL A 664 4.72 -3.75 18.50
C VAL A 664 4.14 -5.07 19.05
N ASP A 665 3.09 -5.63 18.44
CA ASP A 665 2.39 -6.81 18.99
C ASP A 665 3.28 -8.07 18.95
N PRO A 666 3.52 -8.76 20.08
CA PRO A 666 4.28 -10.02 20.11
C PRO A 666 3.72 -11.12 19.21
N LYS A 667 2.39 -11.19 19.02
CA LYS A 667 1.78 -12.20 18.14
C LYS A 667 2.15 -11.96 16.69
N ASP A 668 2.12 -10.69 16.27
CA ASP A 668 2.51 -10.28 14.93
C ASP A 668 4.00 -10.51 14.68
N LYS A 669 4.87 -10.25 15.67
CA LYS A 669 6.30 -10.56 15.58
C LYS A 669 6.55 -12.04 15.28
N ILE A 670 5.90 -12.95 16.03
CA ILE A 670 6.00 -14.39 15.79
C ILE A 670 5.47 -14.77 14.40
N GLN A 671 4.37 -14.17 13.97
CA GLN A 671 3.81 -14.42 12.65
C GLN A 671 4.74 -13.95 11.53
N GLN A 672 5.40 -12.79 11.69
CA GLN A 672 6.38 -12.28 10.72
C GLN A 672 7.60 -13.19 10.59
N VAL A 673 8.15 -13.71 11.71
CA VAL A 673 9.26 -14.66 11.68
C VAL A 673 8.88 -15.92 10.88
N ARG A 674 7.71 -16.50 11.17
CA ARG A 674 7.20 -17.68 10.43
C ARG A 674 7.02 -17.40 8.93
N LEU A 675 6.57 -16.20 8.56
CA LEU A 675 6.40 -15.81 7.16
C LEU A 675 7.73 -15.54 6.46
N ALA A 676 8.68 -14.92 7.14
CA ALA A 676 10.04 -14.71 6.63
C ALA A 676 10.73 -16.05 6.36
N GLU A 677 10.63 -17.01 7.28
CA GLU A 677 11.12 -18.37 7.11
C GLU A 677 10.45 -19.09 5.93
N LYS A 678 9.12 -18.97 5.79
CA LYS A 678 8.37 -19.53 4.65
C LYS A 678 8.90 -19.03 3.30
N TYR A 679 9.36 -17.79 3.22
CA TYR A 679 9.87 -17.19 1.98
C TYR A 679 11.41 -17.19 1.87
N GLU A 680 12.10 -17.99 2.70
CA GLU A 680 13.55 -18.18 2.68
C GLU A 680 14.36 -16.90 2.99
N ILE A 681 13.81 -16.01 3.82
CA ILE A 681 14.49 -14.81 4.30
C ILE A 681 15.18 -15.11 5.64
N ASP A 682 16.49 -14.89 5.73
CA ASP A 682 17.25 -15.11 6.96
C ASP A 682 17.04 -13.98 7.97
N VAL A 683 16.13 -14.20 8.90
CA VAL A 683 15.77 -13.26 9.97
C VAL A 683 17.00 -12.83 10.78
N ASN A 684 17.98 -13.70 11.01
CA ASN A 684 19.16 -13.33 11.81
C ASN A 684 19.97 -12.22 11.14
N THR A 685 20.18 -12.33 9.82
CA THR A 685 20.88 -11.30 9.05
C THR A 685 20.07 -10.00 8.95
N VAL A 686 18.74 -10.09 8.90
CA VAL A 686 17.86 -8.91 8.97
C VAL A 686 18.07 -8.17 10.30
N LEU A 687 18.11 -8.89 11.41
CA LEU A 687 18.36 -8.31 12.74
C LEU A 687 19.78 -7.72 12.84
N ASP A 688 20.79 -8.36 12.27
CA ASP A 688 22.16 -7.80 12.25
C ASP A 688 22.24 -6.47 11.46
N VAL A 689 21.52 -6.38 10.34
CA VAL A 689 21.39 -5.13 9.56
C VAL A 689 20.59 -4.08 10.33
N GLN A 690 19.52 -4.49 11.02
CA GLN A 690 18.73 -3.62 11.90
C GLN A 690 19.60 -2.98 12.98
N TRP A 691 20.42 -3.79 13.67
CA TRP A 691 21.32 -3.32 14.71
C TRP A 691 22.41 -2.39 14.19
N SER A 692 22.94 -2.66 13.00
CA SER A 692 23.90 -1.78 12.34
C SER A 692 23.28 -0.41 12.06
N TRP A 693 22.05 -0.39 11.53
CA TRP A 693 21.29 0.84 11.26
C TRP A 693 20.94 1.62 12.53
N VAL A 694 20.52 0.92 13.60
CA VAL A 694 20.23 1.55 14.90
C VAL A 694 21.49 2.18 15.50
N LYS A 695 22.65 1.50 15.41
CA LYS A 695 23.95 2.00 15.90
C LYS A 695 24.42 3.24 15.12
N GLU A 696 24.19 3.30 13.82
CA GLU A 696 24.54 4.47 12.99
C GLU A 696 23.68 5.71 13.27
N ASN A 697 22.41 5.50 13.65
CA ASN A 697 21.47 6.58 13.93
C ASN A 697 21.45 7.04 15.39
N VAL A 698 22.43 6.63 16.18
CA VAL A 698 22.58 7.10 17.56
C VAL A 698 23.00 8.56 17.57
N SER A 699 22.09 9.42 18.02
CA SER A 699 22.39 10.82 18.35
C SER A 699 23.55 10.92 19.36
N ALA A 700 24.38 11.95 19.22
CA ALA A 700 25.42 12.28 20.19
C ALA A 700 24.79 12.43 21.59
N ILE A 701 25.53 12.01 22.63
CA ILE A 701 25.06 11.93 24.02
C ILE A 701 24.62 13.32 24.52
N ASP A 702 23.32 13.62 24.42
CA ASP A 702 22.70 14.71 25.16
C ASP A 702 22.61 14.30 26.62
N HIS A 703 23.34 15.00 27.48
CA HIS A 703 23.33 14.74 28.91
C HIS A 703 22.05 15.40 29.47
N SER A 704 20.98 14.63 29.67
CA SER A 704 19.89 15.10 30.52
C SER A 704 20.41 15.31 31.94
N ARG A 705 19.85 16.29 32.66
CA ARG A 705 20.15 16.50 34.08
C ARG A 705 19.16 15.67 34.90
N GLY A 706 19.40 14.38 35.03
CA GLY A 706 18.48 13.42 35.65
C GLY A 706 18.79 13.15 37.12
N VAL A 707 19.92 12.49 37.42
CA VAL A 707 20.14 11.96 38.79
C VAL A 707 21.31 12.57 39.54
N THR A 708 22.24 13.20 38.84
CA THR A 708 23.48 13.69 39.43
C THR A 708 23.34 15.11 40.00
N GLY A 709 23.74 15.31 41.26
CA GLY A 709 24.06 16.64 41.79
C GLY A 709 23.12 17.30 42.82
N TYR A 710 22.16 16.58 43.43
CA TYR A 710 21.45 17.10 44.61
C TYR A 710 22.02 16.55 45.93
N SER A 711 22.11 17.37 46.98
CA SER A 711 22.65 16.89 48.27
C SER A 711 21.58 16.12 49.06
N ARG A 712 21.90 14.92 49.53
CA ARG A 712 21.09 14.02 50.38
C ARG A 712 21.17 14.44 51.85
N VAL A 713 22.13 15.28 52.18
CA VAL A 713 22.25 16.00 53.45
C VAL A 713 22.13 17.49 53.17
N TYR A 714 21.13 18.17 53.73
CA TYR A 714 21.00 19.61 53.63
C TYR A 714 21.32 20.29 54.96
N ARG A 715 21.95 21.47 54.90
CA ARG A 715 22.24 22.30 56.06
C ARG A 715 21.18 23.40 56.16
N ARG A 716 20.46 23.45 57.27
CA ARG A 716 19.53 24.53 57.58
C ARG A 716 20.29 25.83 57.89
N SER A 717 19.57 26.96 57.87
CA SER A 717 20.13 28.30 58.18
C SER A 717 20.67 28.43 59.61
N ASP A 718 20.25 27.55 60.51
CA ASP A 718 20.72 27.40 61.90
C ASP A 718 22.02 26.57 62.03
N GLY A 719 22.55 26.05 60.93
CA GLY A 719 23.76 25.21 60.89
C GLY A 719 23.51 23.72 61.15
N VAL A 720 22.27 23.30 61.45
CA VAL A 720 21.91 21.89 61.68
C VAL A 720 21.80 21.13 60.36
N LYS A 721 22.42 19.95 60.31
CA LYS A 721 22.36 19.03 59.15
C LYS A 721 21.16 18.09 59.30
N ASN A 722 20.40 17.88 58.23
CA ASN A 722 19.28 16.95 58.17
C ASN A 722 19.34 16.10 56.89
N LEU A 723 18.77 14.89 56.96
CA LEU A 723 18.62 14.02 55.80
C LEU A 723 17.45 14.48 54.91
N VAL A 724 17.59 14.23 53.61
CA VAL A 724 16.56 14.47 52.60
C VAL A 724 15.91 13.14 52.25
N SER A 725 14.58 13.08 52.25
CA SER A 725 13.86 11.91 51.74
C SER A 725 14.24 11.66 50.29
N PRO A 726 14.36 10.39 49.85
CA PRO A 726 14.50 10.08 48.43
C PRO A 726 13.40 10.77 47.60
N LYS A 727 13.72 11.12 46.36
CA LYS A 727 12.81 11.85 45.47
C LYS A 727 11.80 10.87 44.83
N PRO A 728 10.52 11.25 44.71
CA PRO A 728 9.48 10.43 44.06
C PRO A 728 9.50 10.49 42.53
N ASP A 729 10.31 11.37 41.93
CA ASP A 729 10.51 11.53 40.47
C ASP A 729 12.04 11.53 40.23
N LEU A 730 12.65 10.38 40.48
CA LEU A 730 14.09 10.15 40.40
C LEU A 730 14.50 9.72 38.98
N ILE A 731 13.71 8.86 38.35
CA ILE A 731 13.98 8.27 37.04
C ILE A 731 13.24 9.04 35.94
N GLY A 732 12.03 9.50 36.25
CA GLY A 732 11.11 10.13 35.30
C GLY A 732 10.40 9.11 34.39
N ASP A 733 9.33 9.57 33.74
CA ASP A 733 8.44 8.69 32.95
C ASP A 733 8.57 8.87 31.42
N VAL A 734 9.34 9.86 30.97
CA VAL A 734 9.38 10.23 29.53
C VAL A 734 10.47 9.44 28.81
N VAL A 735 10.06 8.60 27.87
CA VAL A 735 10.97 7.88 26.95
C VAL A 735 10.87 8.47 25.56
N SER A 736 12.02 8.80 24.96
CA SER A 736 12.07 9.28 23.58
C SER A 736 11.70 8.16 22.61
N GLU A 737 11.05 8.52 21.49
CA GLU A 737 10.70 7.57 20.44
C GLU A 737 11.93 6.84 19.88
N GLU A 738 13.08 7.52 19.79
CA GLU A 738 14.34 6.91 19.35
C GLU A 738 14.82 5.82 20.33
N ASP A 739 14.69 6.05 21.63
CA ASP A 739 15.12 5.12 22.68
C ASP A 739 14.16 3.91 22.75
N ASP A 740 12.85 4.13 22.57
CA ASP A 740 11.86 3.05 22.49
C ASP A 740 12.10 2.17 21.24
N LYS A 741 12.45 2.75 20.09
CA LYS A 741 12.83 2.00 18.88
C LYS A 741 14.07 1.12 19.11
N MET A 742 15.04 1.58 19.89
CA MET A 742 16.20 0.77 20.27
C MET A 742 15.80 -0.42 21.14
N ILE A 743 14.93 -0.21 22.14
CA ILE A 743 14.43 -1.30 23.00
C ILE A 743 13.68 -2.32 22.15
N ARG A 744 12.79 -1.87 21.25
CA ARG A 744 12.05 -2.75 20.32
C ARG A 744 12.96 -3.60 19.43
N SER A 745 14.10 -3.06 18.99
CA SER A 745 15.08 -3.83 18.20
C SER A 745 15.70 -5.01 18.99
N LEU A 746 15.85 -4.87 20.31
CA LEU A 746 16.28 -5.96 21.20
C LEU A 746 15.18 -6.98 21.44
N GLU A 747 13.93 -6.55 21.55
CA GLU A 747 12.78 -7.45 21.71
C GLU A 747 12.64 -8.45 20.56
N TRP A 748 13.06 -8.10 19.34
CA TRP A 748 13.05 -9.04 18.21
C TRP A 748 13.98 -10.23 18.41
N LEU A 749 15.11 -10.05 19.08
CA LEU A 749 16.03 -11.15 19.40
C LEU A 749 15.44 -12.13 20.42
N ARG A 750 14.48 -11.70 21.25
CA ARG A 750 13.74 -12.60 22.16
C ARG A 750 12.89 -13.62 21.38
N VAL A 751 12.31 -13.19 20.26
CA VAL A 751 11.44 -14.02 19.41
C VAL A 751 12.23 -15.09 18.65
N THR A 752 13.46 -14.78 18.25
CA THR A 752 14.33 -15.71 17.51
C THR A 752 15.11 -16.64 18.44
N ASP A 753 15.27 -17.91 18.07
CA ASP A 753 16.01 -18.89 18.87
C ASP A 753 17.53 -18.73 18.74
N GLY A 754 18.26 -19.08 19.82
CA GLY A 754 19.73 -19.12 19.81
C GLY A 754 20.44 -17.76 19.89
N GLN A 755 19.75 -16.67 20.28
CA GLN A 755 20.30 -15.31 20.31
C GLN A 755 20.71 -14.81 21.70
N TRP A 756 20.85 -15.69 22.71
CA TRP A 756 21.16 -15.30 24.10
C TRP A 756 22.41 -14.42 24.20
N ASP A 757 23.50 -14.82 23.54
CA ASP A 757 24.77 -14.10 23.52
C ASP A 757 24.59 -12.67 22.99
N LYS A 758 23.85 -12.50 21.89
CA LYS A 758 23.57 -11.19 21.29
C LYS A 758 22.68 -10.34 22.17
N ILE A 759 21.68 -10.92 22.85
CA ILE A 759 20.83 -10.19 23.80
C ILE A 759 21.69 -9.62 24.93
N CYS A 760 22.60 -10.43 25.48
CA CYS A 760 23.48 -10.01 26.57
C CYS A 760 24.45 -8.90 26.10
N GLU A 761 25.08 -9.07 24.95
CA GLU A 761 26.03 -8.09 24.38
C GLU A 761 25.34 -6.76 24.06
N LEU A 762 24.25 -6.81 23.28
CA LEU A 762 23.54 -5.62 22.81
C LEU A 762 22.73 -4.96 23.93
N GLY A 763 22.22 -5.75 24.88
CA GLY A 763 21.57 -5.25 26.10
C GLY A 763 22.56 -4.53 27.01
N THR A 764 23.76 -5.08 27.23
CA THR A 764 24.85 -4.40 27.96
C THR A 764 25.19 -3.07 27.30
N TRP A 765 25.32 -3.07 25.96
CA TRP A 765 25.59 -1.85 25.20
C TRP A 765 24.47 -0.81 25.33
N LEU A 766 23.19 -1.22 25.29
CA LEU A 766 22.05 -0.31 25.47
C LEU A 766 22.02 0.28 26.89
N TYR A 767 22.19 -0.54 27.93
CA TYR A 767 22.25 -0.05 29.30
C TYR A 767 23.39 0.94 29.49
N ARG A 768 24.60 0.63 29.00
CA ARG A 768 25.75 1.56 29.02
C ARG A 768 25.36 2.90 28.38
N LYS A 769 24.79 2.86 27.18
CA LYS A 769 24.40 4.06 26.44
C LYS A 769 23.36 4.90 27.19
N PHE A 770 22.28 4.30 27.69
CA PHE A 770 21.23 5.02 28.41
C PHE A 770 21.75 5.61 29.73
N LEU A 771 22.58 4.87 30.46
CA LEU A 771 23.21 5.33 31.70
C LEU A 771 24.22 6.46 31.47
N LEU A 772 25.02 6.41 30.41
CA LEU A 772 25.97 7.49 30.06
C LEU A 772 25.24 8.77 29.63
N ALA A 773 24.07 8.64 29.01
CA ALA A 773 23.23 9.77 28.61
C ALA A 773 22.31 10.29 29.71
N ASP A 774 22.31 9.70 30.92
CA ASP A 774 21.38 10.00 32.02
C ASP A 774 19.90 9.86 31.61
N LYS A 775 19.62 8.86 30.76
CA LYS A 775 18.28 8.52 30.24
C LYS A 775 17.68 7.35 31.03
N LEU A 776 17.46 7.56 32.32
CA LEU A 776 17.06 6.46 33.21
C LEU A 776 15.68 5.88 32.92
N ALA A 777 14.73 6.70 32.46
CA ALA A 777 13.41 6.23 32.04
C ALA A 777 13.48 5.14 30.95
N ALA A 778 14.39 5.31 29.97
CA ALA A 778 14.61 4.33 28.92
C ALA A 778 15.27 3.04 29.46
N SER A 779 16.22 3.17 30.39
CA SER A 779 16.80 2.02 31.08
C SER A 779 15.77 1.24 31.91
N ARG A 780 14.85 1.95 32.58
CA ARG A 780 13.76 1.33 33.35
C ARG A 780 12.81 0.55 32.43
N GLU A 781 12.38 1.15 31.32
CA GLU A 781 11.58 0.44 30.30
C GLU A 781 12.30 -0.80 29.75
N LEU A 782 13.62 -0.70 29.49
CA LEU A 782 14.42 -1.84 29.05
C LEU A 782 14.38 -2.98 30.08
N SER A 783 14.52 -2.69 31.37
CA SER A 783 14.49 -3.70 32.44
C SER A 783 13.14 -4.41 32.57
N PHE A 784 12.03 -3.72 32.28
CA PHE A 784 10.70 -4.32 32.34
C PHE A 784 10.38 -5.16 31.12
N ARG A 785 10.77 -4.72 29.92
CA ARG A 785 10.44 -5.44 28.67
C ARG A 785 11.42 -6.56 28.35
N MET A 786 12.67 -6.40 28.74
CA MET A 786 13.77 -7.33 28.45
C MET A 786 14.42 -7.88 29.72
N ARG A 787 13.59 -8.21 30.71
CA ARG A 787 14.05 -8.76 31.99
C ARG A 787 14.79 -10.07 31.79
N LEU A 788 16.04 -10.16 32.26
CA LEU A 788 16.87 -11.36 32.05
C LEU A 788 16.27 -12.62 32.69
N ALA A 789 15.64 -12.48 33.86
CA ALA A 789 14.96 -13.58 34.55
C ALA A 789 13.88 -14.21 33.65
N ASP A 790 13.01 -13.40 33.05
CA ASP A 790 11.90 -13.87 32.21
C ASP A 790 12.43 -14.51 30.91
N ILE A 791 13.43 -13.89 30.26
CA ILE A 791 14.05 -14.43 29.05
C ILE A 791 14.75 -15.77 29.34
N SER A 792 15.40 -15.89 30.50
CA SER A 792 16.08 -17.14 30.88
C SER A 792 15.10 -18.29 31.12
N ILE A 793 13.94 -18.01 31.73
CA ILE A 793 12.85 -18.98 31.90
C ILE A 793 12.32 -19.41 30.53
N GLU A 794 12.13 -18.48 29.61
CA GLU A 794 11.61 -18.78 28.27
C GLU A 794 12.58 -19.63 27.43
N LYS A 795 13.88 -19.30 27.44
CA LYS A 795 14.88 -19.96 26.59
C LYS A 795 15.41 -21.25 27.20
N PHE A 796 15.55 -21.33 28.52
CA PHE A 796 16.17 -22.46 29.20
C PHE A 796 15.22 -23.25 30.10
N GLY A 797 14.00 -22.75 30.35
CA GLY A 797 13.01 -23.40 31.22
C GLY A 797 13.28 -23.21 32.72
N CYS A 798 14.29 -22.43 33.10
CA CYS A 798 14.59 -22.09 34.48
C CYS A 798 15.16 -20.68 34.60
N ASP A 799 14.94 -20.05 35.75
CA ASP A 799 15.54 -18.76 36.07
C ASP A 799 17.00 -18.97 36.50
N ILE A 800 17.93 -18.67 35.60
CA ILE A 800 19.37 -18.83 35.83
C ILE A 800 19.89 -17.71 36.75
N ILE A 801 19.15 -16.60 36.87
CA ILE A 801 19.56 -15.43 37.65
C ILE A 801 19.29 -15.66 39.13
N SER A 802 18.07 -16.05 39.49
CA SER A 802 17.71 -16.33 40.89
C SER A 802 18.25 -17.67 41.40
N MET A 803 18.52 -18.61 40.49
CA MET A 803 19.05 -19.94 40.80
C MET A 803 20.34 -20.20 39.99
N PRO A 804 21.45 -19.55 40.36
CA PRO A 804 22.72 -19.73 39.65
C PRO A 804 23.12 -21.21 39.63
N PRO A 805 23.58 -21.72 38.48
CA PRO A 805 24.01 -23.12 38.37
C PRO A 805 25.17 -23.37 39.33
N GLN A 806 25.02 -24.36 40.21
CA GLN A 806 26.08 -24.75 41.13
C GLN A 806 27.28 -25.26 40.35
N ASP A 807 28.46 -24.68 40.61
CA ASP A 807 29.72 -25.24 40.16
C ASP A 807 29.76 -26.72 40.55
N ILE A 808 30.04 -27.58 39.56
CA ILE A 808 30.42 -28.97 39.82
C ILE A 808 31.85 -28.92 40.37
N GLY A 809 31.99 -28.38 41.58
CA GLY A 809 33.15 -28.62 42.41
C GLY A 809 33.15 -30.10 42.73
N PHE A 810 34.25 -30.78 42.40
CA PHE A 810 34.58 -32.11 42.91
C PHE A 810 34.59 -32.06 44.45
N SER A 811 33.43 -32.18 45.10
CA SER A 811 33.37 -32.48 46.51
C SER A 811 33.55 -33.98 46.63
N GLU A 812 34.78 -34.40 46.97
CA GLU A 812 35.05 -35.74 47.49
C GLU A 812 33.98 -36.10 48.52
N ALA A 813 33.26 -37.17 48.22
CA ALA A 813 32.23 -37.70 49.10
C ALA A 813 32.90 -38.26 50.35
N THR A 814 32.89 -37.49 51.45
CA THR A 814 33.14 -38.06 52.78
C THR A 814 32.02 -37.72 53.76
N THR A 815 31.31 -38.79 54.12
CA THR A 815 30.46 -39.03 55.29
C THR A 815 28.97 -38.67 55.19
N PRO A 816 28.06 -39.65 55.43
CA PRO A 816 26.63 -39.39 55.51
C PRO A 816 26.27 -38.96 56.94
N THR A 817 25.64 -37.80 57.10
CA THR A 817 24.99 -37.41 58.36
C THR A 817 23.47 -37.51 58.21
N SER A 818 22.83 -38.04 59.25
CA SER A 818 21.43 -38.46 59.33
C SER A 818 20.39 -37.34 59.12
N PRO A 819 19.13 -37.67 58.77
CA PRO A 819 18.14 -36.70 58.33
C PRO A 819 17.43 -36.05 59.53
N THR A 820 17.62 -34.75 59.71
CA THR A 820 16.71 -33.91 60.51
C THR A 820 15.63 -33.31 59.62
N LYS A 821 14.37 -33.57 60.00
CA LYS A 821 13.15 -33.06 59.37
C LYS A 821 13.15 -31.53 59.34
N SER A 822 13.19 -30.94 58.15
CA SER A 822 12.61 -29.62 57.90
C SER A 822 11.66 -29.73 56.69
N LYS A 823 10.43 -29.27 56.91
CA LYS A 823 9.44 -29.08 55.84
C LYS A 823 9.84 -27.84 55.06
N ARG A 824 10.13 -27.99 53.77
CA ARG A 824 9.83 -27.00 52.73
C ARG A 824 9.81 -27.69 51.36
N SER A 825 8.86 -27.27 50.56
CA SER A 825 8.43 -27.82 49.26
C SER A 825 9.59 -28.09 48.30
N SER A 826 9.86 -29.36 48.03
CA SER A 826 10.71 -29.78 46.92
C SER A 826 9.94 -29.69 45.61
N ILE A 827 10.22 -28.66 44.81
CA ILE A 827 10.00 -28.77 43.37
C ILE A 827 11.07 -29.74 42.87
N HIS A 828 10.64 -30.83 42.24
CA HIS A 828 11.48 -31.92 41.76
C HIS A 828 12.64 -31.40 40.90
N ARG A 829 13.88 -31.45 41.43
CA ARG A 829 15.10 -31.51 40.59
C ARG A 829 15.01 -32.79 39.75
N ARG A 830 14.63 -32.68 38.48
CA ARG A 830 15.05 -33.68 37.49
C ARG A 830 16.55 -33.54 37.35
N SER A 831 17.27 -34.64 37.51
CA SER A 831 18.69 -34.77 37.21
C SER A 831 18.97 -34.22 35.81
N LEU A 832 19.52 -33.01 35.72
CA LEU A 832 19.93 -32.39 34.46
C LEU A 832 21.18 -33.13 33.94
N SER A 833 21.21 -33.41 32.64
CA SER A 833 22.36 -34.01 31.95
C SER A 833 23.58 -33.09 32.08
N GLY A 834 24.78 -33.65 32.27
CA GLY A 834 26.01 -32.87 32.45
C GLY A 834 26.34 -31.89 31.30
N SER A 835 25.87 -32.15 30.08
CA SER A 835 26.00 -31.23 28.93
C SER A 835 25.13 -29.98 29.07
N HIS A 836 23.93 -30.13 29.63
CA HIS A 836 22.98 -29.02 29.81
C HIS A 836 23.44 -28.06 30.92
N ASN A 837 24.08 -28.56 31.98
CA ASN A 837 24.66 -27.72 33.03
C ASN A 837 25.81 -26.84 32.52
N ILE A 838 26.66 -27.33 31.61
CA ILE A 838 27.77 -26.55 31.05
C ILE A 838 27.24 -25.35 30.25
N ALA A 839 26.19 -25.55 29.46
CA ALA A 839 25.54 -24.48 28.70
C ALA A 839 24.89 -23.44 29.62
N LEU A 840 24.27 -23.85 30.72
CA LEU A 840 23.68 -22.94 31.71
C LEU A 840 24.75 -22.10 32.44
N ILE A 841 25.89 -22.70 32.80
CA ILE A 841 27.02 -21.98 33.42
C ILE A 841 27.59 -20.94 32.44
N ALA A 842 27.78 -21.31 31.17
CA ALA A 842 28.22 -20.38 30.14
C ALA A 842 27.23 -19.21 29.97
N ALA A 843 25.93 -19.51 29.88
CA ALA A 843 24.87 -18.51 29.76
C ALA A 843 24.83 -17.54 30.96
N TYR A 844 25.03 -18.05 32.17
CA TYR A 844 25.11 -17.24 33.40
C TYR A 844 26.28 -16.25 33.35
N ASN A 845 27.46 -16.72 32.96
CA ASN A 845 28.65 -15.86 32.89
C ASN A 845 28.53 -14.81 31.77
N GLN A 846 27.91 -15.15 30.64
CA GLN A 846 27.71 -14.22 29.51
C GLN A 846 26.79 -13.05 29.85
N CYS A 847 25.80 -13.25 30.74
CA CYS A 847 24.85 -12.20 31.11
C CYS A 847 25.30 -11.31 32.27
N GLN A 848 26.48 -11.54 32.86
CA GLN A 848 26.94 -10.84 34.06
C GLN A 848 26.86 -9.31 33.92
N SER A 849 27.44 -8.75 32.87
CA SER A 849 27.46 -7.29 32.66
C SER A 849 26.06 -6.69 32.49
N MET A 850 25.18 -7.35 31.72
CA MET A 850 23.80 -6.91 31.54
C MET A 850 23.00 -6.99 32.84
N ARG A 851 23.16 -8.09 33.60
CA ARG A 851 22.51 -8.32 34.89
C ARG A 851 22.93 -7.30 35.93
N ASP A 852 24.21 -6.98 35.99
CA ASP A 852 24.75 -6.01 36.96
C ASP A 852 24.26 -4.58 36.66
N LEU A 853 24.08 -4.23 35.38
CA LEU A 853 23.48 -2.95 34.98
C LEU A 853 21.95 -2.94 35.18
N GLU A 854 21.27 -4.06 34.96
CA GLU A 854 19.85 -4.23 35.24
C GLU A 854 19.56 -4.08 36.75
N SER A 855 20.38 -4.69 37.62
CA SER A 855 20.22 -4.60 39.08
C SER A 855 20.39 -3.18 39.60
N LEU A 856 21.26 -2.37 38.99
CA LEU A 856 21.41 -0.94 39.30
C LEU A 856 20.12 -0.16 39.03
N ILE A 857 19.49 -0.38 37.88
CA ILE A 857 18.27 0.31 37.48
C ILE A 857 17.07 -0.13 38.32
N LEU A 858 16.92 -1.43 38.57
CA LEU A 858 15.89 -1.95 39.46
C LEU A 858 16.09 -1.46 40.90
N GLY A 859 17.34 -1.28 41.33
CA GLY A 859 17.69 -0.62 42.58
C GLY A 859 17.20 0.83 42.62
N LEU A 860 17.48 1.63 41.59
CA LEU A 860 16.99 3.02 41.50
C LEU A 860 15.45 3.11 41.44
N ASP A 861 14.79 2.20 40.71
CA ASP A 861 13.33 2.14 40.62
C ASP A 861 12.73 1.81 42.00
N SER A 862 13.30 0.84 42.73
CA SER A 862 12.84 0.51 44.07
C SER A 862 12.98 1.67 45.07
N VAL A 863 13.99 2.54 44.91
CA VAL A 863 14.13 3.78 45.69
C VAL A 863 13.01 4.77 45.37
N GLU A 864 12.68 4.93 44.09
CA GLU A 864 11.61 5.82 43.63
C GLU A 864 10.23 5.32 44.12
N GLN A 865 9.95 4.02 43.99
CA GLN A 865 8.73 3.39 44.52
C GLN A 865 8.61 3.61 46.03
N PHE A 866 9.70 3.42 46.78
CA PHE A 866 9.73 3.73 48.20
C PHE A 866 9.39 5.21 48.47
N ALA A 867 9.97 6.13 47.72
CA ALA A 867 9.75 7.57 47.87
C ALA A 867 8.29 7.96 47.63
N ILE A 868 7.66 7.39 46.59
CA ILE A 868 6.25 7.59 46.25
C ILE A 868 5.36 7.12 47.40
N VAL A 869 5.54 5.87 47.86
CA VAL A 869 4.74 5.31 48.96
C VAL A 869 4.95 6.11 50.25
N HIS A 870 6.19 6.50 50.56
CA HIS A 870 6.52 7.33 51.72
C HIS A 870 5.83 8.71 51.67
N GLU A 871 5.86 9.39 50.53
CA GLU A 871 5.22 10.70 50.37
C GLU A 871 3.70 10.60 50.47
N GLN A 872 3.09 9.61 49.80
CA GLN A 872 1.66 9.34 49.88
C GLN A 872 1.23 9.05 51.31
N ARG A 873 1.97 8.21 52.03
CA ARG A 873 1.72 7.91 53.44
C ARG A 873 1.81 9.15 54.33
N SER A 874 2.79 10.01 54.10
CA SER A 874 2.93 11.29 54.79
C SER A 874 1.71 12.21 54.56
N LYS A 875 1.23 12.30 53.31
CA LYS A 875 0.00 13.04 52.95
C LYS A 875 -1.25 12.45 53.62
N THR A 876 -1.39 11.12 53.63
CA THR A 876 -2.53 10.41 54.23
C THR A 876 -2.54 10.49 55.76
N LYS A 877 -1.37 10.49 56.40
CA LYS A 877 -1.21 10.69 57.86
C LYS A 877 -1.82 12.01 58.32
N ARG A 878 -1.70 13.06 57.49
CA ARG A 878 -2.33 14.37 57.74
C ARG A 878 -3.87 14.31 57.64
N ARG A 879 -4.43 13.39 56.87
CA ARG A 879 -5.87 13.17 56.67
C ARG A 879 -6.52 12.24 57.72
N ARG A 880 -5.73 11.57 58.57
CA ARG A 880 -6.17 10.70 59.70
C ARG A 880 -7.01 9.47 59.31
N ASP A 881 -6.76 8.87 58.14
CA ASP A 881 -7.38 7.59 57.76
C ASP A 881 -6.52 6.41 58.24
N SER A 882 -6.93 5.74 59.32
CA SER A 882 -6.14 4.68 59.95
C SER A 882 -6.10 3.37 59.16
N GLY A 883 -7.05 3.14 58.24
CA GLY A 883 -7.14 1.91 57.46
C GLY A 883 -6.11 1.90 56.33
N THR A 884 -6.12 2.93 55.49
CA THR A 884 -5.14 3.13 54.42
C THR A 884 -3.71 3.27 54.95
N LEU A 885 -3.50 3.86 56.13
CA LEU A 885 -2.18 3.95 56.75
C LEU A 885 -1.55 2.59 57.12
N LYS A 886 -2.36 1.56 57.41
CA LYS A 886 -1.86 0.20 57.65
C LYS A 886 -1.49 -0.50 56.35
N VAL A 887 -2.31 -0.36 55.32
CA VAL A 887 -2.04 -0.90 53.98
C VAL A 887 -0.75 -0.28 53.42
N MET A 888 -0.63 1.05 53.44
CA MET A 888 0.61 1.74 53.06
C MET A 888 1.81 1.40 53.95
N GLY A 889 1.58 0.94 55.18
CA GLY A 889 2.63 0.42 56.05
C GLY A 889 3.18 -0.91 55.55
N GLN A 890 2.30 -1.81 55.09
CA GLN A 890 2.67 -3.09 54.48
C GLN A 890 3.36 -2.87 53.13
N GLU A 891 2.80 -2.01 52.27
CA GLU A 891 3.41 -1.64 50.98
C GLU A 891 4.82 -1.05 51.17
N LEU A 892 5.03 -0.21 52.19
CA LEU A 892 6.35 0.34 52.51
C LEU A 892 7.33 -0.73 52.99
N GLU A 893 6.85 -1.73 53.73
CA GLU A 893 7.67 -2.86 54.19
C GLU A 893 8.07 -3.78 53.02
N GLU A 894 7.17 -3.99 52.06
CA GLU A 894 7.47 -4.67 50.80
C GLU A 894 8.51 -3.90 49.96
N CYS A 895 8.35 -2.58 49.82
CA CYS A 895 9.32 -1.72 49.12
C CYS A 895 10.72 -1.81 49.76
N VAL A 896 10.80 -1.81 51.10
CA VAL A 896 12.06 -1.98 51.83
C VAL A 896 12.70 -3.33 51.53
N SER A 897 11.92 -4.42 51.57
CA SER A 897 12.43 -5.76 51.26
C SER A 897 12.98 -5.86 49.83
N VAL A 898 12.27 -5.32 48.85
CA VAL A 898 12.70 -5.32 47.44
C VAL A 898 13.97 -4.48 47.26
N LEU A 899 14.02 -3.31 47.89
CA LEU A 899 15.20 -2.44 47.85
C LEU A 899 16.44 -3.12 48.47
N GLU A 900 16.29 -3.85 49.58
CA GLU A 900 17.41 -4.60 50.19
C GLU A 900 17.96 -5.70 49.27
N GLU A 901 17.10 -6.39 48.52
CA GLU A 901 17.50 -7.42 47.57
C GLU A 901 18.39 -6.85 46.46
N TRP A 902 17.95 -5.77 45.80
CA TRP A 902 18.69 -5.16 44.70
C TRP A 902 19.96 -4.45 45.17
N ILE A 903 19.92 -3.78 46.32
CA ILE A 903 21.12 -3.17 46.91
C ILE A 903 22.13 -4.23 47.30
N GLY A 904 21.69 -5.39 47.81
CA GLY A 904 22.55 -6.53 48.06
C GLY A 904 23.29 -7.00 46.81
N ALA A 905 22.59 -7.05 45.66
CA ALA A 905 23.19 -7.44 44.37
C ALA A 905 24.17 -6.38 43.82
N VAL A 906 23.93 -5.09 44.05
CA VAL A 906 24.80 -3.99 43.59
C VAL A 906 26.00 -3.75 44.51
N ALA A 907 25.87 -4.05 45.80
CA ALA A 907 26.94 -3.88 46.79
C ALA A 907 27.90 -5.08 46.86
N ASP A 908 27.66 -6.14 46.08
CA ASP A 908 28.50 -7.32 46.03
C ASP A 908 29.91 -7.00 45.50
N GLU A 909 30.92 -7.75 45.93
CA GLU A 909 32.33 -7.54 45.56
C GLU A 909 32.57 -7.69 44.06
N GLU A 910 31.79 -8.58 43.43
CA GLU A 910 31.89 -8.92 42.01
C GLU A 910 30.97 -8.08 41.10
N TRP A 911 30.31 -7.04 41.63
CA TRP A 911 29.40 -6.20 40.85
C TRP A 911 30.16 -5.33 39.83
N LEU A 912 29.80 -5.48 38.55
CA LEU A 912 30.38 -4.78 37.40
C LEU A 912 31.93 -4.88 37.36
N PRO A 913 32.47 -6.10 37.10
CA PRO A 913 33.91 -6.36 37.12
C PRO A 913 34.66 -5.58 36.03
N THR A 914 35.98 -5.58 36.12
CA THR A 914 36.83 -4.88 35.13
C THR A 914 36.68 -5.52 33.76
N SER A 915 36.29 -4.74 32.74
CA SER A 915 36.20 -5.25 31.36
C SER A 915 37.59 -5.35 30.72
N PRO A 916 37.85 -6.39 29.90
CA PRO A 916 39.05 -6.43 29.07
C PRO A 916 39.06 -5.37 27.95
N ASP A 917 37.91 -4.82 27.58
CA ASP A 917 37.80 -3.73 26.61
C ASP A 917 38.00 -2.36 27.29
N ALA A 918 38.94 -1.56 26.77
CA ALA A 918 39.31 -0.28 27.35
C ALA A 918 38.20 0.78 27.22
N GLU A 919 37.40 0.73 26.15
CA GLU A 919 36.28 1.67 25.98
C GLU A 919 35.13 1.32 26.93
N GLU A 920 34.80 0.03 27.04
CA GLU A 920 33.83 -0.46 28.00
C GLU A 920 34.22 -0.21 29.45
N GLU A 921 35.50 -0.42 29.80
CA GLU A 921 35.97 -0.15 31.15
C GLU A 921 35.87 1.35 31.50
N ALA A 922 36.12 2.24 30.54
CA ALA A 922 35.94 3.68 30.76
C ALA A 922 34.47 4.01 31.09
N ASP A 923 33.52 3.38 30.39
CA ASP A 923 32.10 3.52 30.64
C ASP A 923 31.70 2.95 32.00
N PHE A 924 32.17 1.76 32.37
CA PHE A 924 31.92 1.15 33.68
C PHE A 924 32.50 1.97 34.83
N VAL A 925 33.69 2.55 34.67
CA VAL A 925 34.25 3.50 35.65
C VAL A 925 33.36 4.73 35.79
N HIS A 926 32.84 5.27 34.68
CA HIS A 926 31.90 6.39 34.73
C HIS A 926 30.62 6.01 35.48
N ILE A 927 29.98 4.89 35.13
CA ILE A 927 28.74 4.40 35.74
C ILE A 927 28.94 4.16 37.26
N ARG A 928 30.02 3.49 37.66
CA ARG A 928 30.37 3.27 39.07
C ARG A 928 30.55 4.57 39.82
N LYS A 929 31.25 5.55 39.24
CA LYS A 929 31.46 6.86 39.87
C LYS A 929 30.16 7.65 39.99
N THR A 930 29.29 7.55 38.99
CA THR A 930 28.12 8.41 38.84
C THR A 930 26.91 7.91 39.61
N TYR A 931 26.58 6.61 39.58
CA TYR A 931 25.32 6.09 40.12
C TYR A 931 25.47 5.32 41.43
N LEU A 932 26.59 4.62 41.64
CA LEU A 932 26.79 3.81 42.85
C LEU A 932 26.72 4.64 44.16
N PRO A 933 27.38 5.82 44.26
CA PRO A 933 27.26 6.65 45.46
C PRO A 933 25.86 7.21 45.66
N GLU A 934 25.13 7.50 44.57
CA GLU A 934 23.78 8.04 44.59
C GLU A 934 22.81 7.01 45.17
N LEU A 935 22.82 5.79 44.62
CA LEU A 935 21.96 4.68 45.03
C LEU A 935 22.19 4.31 46.51
N LEU A 936 23.44 4.21 46.97
CA LEU A 936 23.75 3.86 48.36
C LEU A 936 23.36 4.95 49.36
N LEU A 937 23.46 6.23 48.98
CA LEU A 937 23.01 7.34 49.83
C LEU A 937 21.48 7.42 49.89
N ASP A 938 20.79 7.19 48.77
CA ASP A 938 19.34 7.17 48.74
C ASP A 938 18.78 5.92 49.47
N TYR A 939 19.46 4.76 49.40
CA TYR A 939 19.19 3.58 50.24
C TYR A 939 19.32 3.89 51.73
N HIS A 940 20.44 4.49 52.16
CA HIS A 940 20.63 4.89 53.55
C HIS A 940 19.49 5.79 54.04
N ASN A 941 19.11 6.78 53.23
CA ASN A 941 18.04 7.71 53.58
C ASN A 941 16.67 7.00 53.58
N ALA A 942 16.40 6.09 52.64
CA ALA A 942 15.20 5.28 52.63
C ALA A 942 15.06 4.47 53.93
N MET A 943 16.12 3.77 54.36
CA MET A 943 16.13 3.02 55.62
C MET A 943 15.94 3.93 56.84
N TYR A 944 16.57 5.11 56.85
CA TYR A 944 16.37 6.10 57.91
C TYR A 944 14.90 6.48 58.03
N PHE A 945 14.25 6.92 56.95
CA PHE A 945 12.85 7.34 56.97
C PHE A 945 11.89 6.17 57.22
N ALA A 946 12.17 4.98 56.68
CA ALA A 946 11.42 3.75 56.93
C ALA A 946 11.39 3.40 58.42
N SER A 947 12.52 3.56 59.13
CA SER A 947 12.62 3.29 60.56
C SER A 947 11.65 4.12 61.41
N PHE A 948 11.39 5.37 61.02
CA PHE A 948 10.45 6.26 61.70
C PHE A 948 9.00 5.98 61.29
N CYS A 949 8.78 5.61 60.03
CA CYS A 949 7.44 5.32 59.53
C CYS A 949 6.91 3.97 60.03
N LEU A 950 7.76 2.95 60.10
CA LEU A 950 7.39 1.58 60.53
C LEU A 950 7.63 1.34 62.02
N GLU A 951 8.18 2.32 62.74
CA GLU A 951 8.56 2.21 64.16
C GLU A 951 9.51 1.02 64.46
N ARG A 952 10.29 0.60 63.46
CA ARG A 952 11.27 -0.49 63.51
C ARG A 952 12.70 0.02 63.81
N ASN A 953 13.32 -0.47 64.88
CA ASN A 953 14.67 -0.07 65.30
C ASN A 953 15.78 -0.75 64.46
N ASP A 954 15.51 -1.95 63.96
CA ASP A 954 16.42 -2.76 63.15
C ASP A 954 16.78 -2.10 61.82
N LEU A 955 15.85 -1.36 61.19
CA LEU A 955 16.11 -0.59 59.97
C LEU A 955 17.13 0.54 60.16
N LEU A 956 17.14 1.15 61.36
CA LEU A 956 18.10 2.19 61.69
C LEU A 956 19.51 1.59 61.91
N THR A 957 19.57 0.35 62.39
CA THR A 957 20.80 -0.43 62.45
C THR A 957 21.31 -0.78 61.05
N GLN A 958 20.41 -1.12 60.12
CA GLN A 958 20.76 -1.41 58.73
C GLN A 958 21.37 -0.21 58.00
N CYS A 959 21.02 1.03 58.38
CA CYS A 959 21.69 2.23 57.86
C CYS A 959 23.22 2.19 58.08
N MET A 960 23.69 1.53 59.15
CA MET A 960 25.13 1.40 59.45
C MET A 960 25.82 0.35 58.58
N ILE A 961 25.09 -0.56 57.93
CA ILE A 961 25.67 -1.59 57.04
C ILE A 961 26.40 -0.93 55.86
N VAL A 962 25.93 0.23 55.38
CA VAL A 962 26.62 0.99 54.33
C VAL A 962 28.07 1.33 54.73
N SER A 963 28.35 1.57 56.02
CA SER A 963 29.71 1.80 56.50
C SER A 963 30.59 0.54 56.42
N ILE A 964 29.98 -0.63 56.62
CA ILE A 964 30.64 -1.94 56.50
C ILE A 964 30.98 -2.21 55.04
N TRP A 965 30.02 -1.98 54.12
CA TRP A 965 30.24 -2.15 52.68
C TRP A 965 31.34 -1.24 52.16
N VAL A 966 31.31 0.05 52.52
CA VAL A 966 32.35 1.00 52.11
C VAL A 966 33.71 0.58 52.66
N ALA A 967 33.80 0.13 53.92
CA ALA A 967 35.06 -0.30 54.52
C ALA A 967 35.63 -1.60 53.92
N ASN A 968 34.77 -2.56 53.58
CA ASN A 968 35.19 -3.89 53.14
C ASN A 968 35.36 -3.99 51.62
N TYR A 969 34.62 -3.22 50.83
CA TYR A 969 34.64 -3.30 49.38
C TYR A 969 35.39 -2.11 48.76
N GLU A 970 36.54 -2.38 48.14
CA GLU A 970 37.41 -1.36 47.57
C GLU A 970 36.71 -0.55 46.46
N HIS A 971 35.91 -1.20 45.62
CA HIS A 971 35.22 -0.56 44.50
C HIS A 971 34.23 0.52 44.98
N ILE A 972 33.53 0.29 46.09
CA ILE A 972 32.61 1.26 46.72
C ILE A 972 33.39 2.45 47.30
N THR A 973 34.45 2.19 48.05
CA THR A 973 35.33 3.25 48.59
C THR A 973 35.89 4.12 47.45
N ARG A 974 36.34 3.50 46.37
CA ARG A 974 36.86 4.20 45.20
C ARG A 974 35.78 5.05 44.51
N ALA A 975 34.56 4.54 44.36
CA ALA A 975 33.45 5.30 43.79
C ALA A 975 33.12 6.56 44.62
N PHE A 976 32.98 6.44 45.95
CA PHE A 976 32.68 7.57 46.83
C PHE A 976 33.80 8.62 46.90
N THR A 977 35.06 8.18 46.85
CA THR A 977 36.23 9.08 46.84
C THR A 977 36.36 9.81 45.50
N GLN A 978 36.18 9.11 44.38
CA GLN A 978 36.22 9.71 43.04
C GLN A 978 35.04 10.66 42.77
N ALA A 979 33.85 10.35 43.28
CA ALA A 979 32.69 11.22 43.24
C ALA A 979 32.79 12.41 44.22
N LYS A 980 33.77 12.42 45.14
CA LYS A 980 33.94 13.40 46.23
C LYS A 980 32.74 13.48 47.18
N ARG A 981 31.98 12.38 47.34
CA ARG A 981 30.79 12.31 48.21
C ARG A 981 31.03 11.62 49.56
N MET A 982 32.27 11.23 49.86
CA MET A 982 32.61 10.58 51.14
C MET A 982 32.22 11.44 52.38
N GLY A 983 32.40 12.76 52.32
CA GLY A 983 32.01 13.65 53.41
C GLY A 983 30.51 13.66 53.67
N GLU A 984 29.71 13.52 52.62
CA GLU A 984 28.25 13.46 52.71
C GLU A 984 27.76 12.14 53.31
N LEU A 985 28.40 11.03 52.92
CA LEU A 985 28.14 9.73 53.54
C LEU A 985 28.43 9.75 55.04
N MET A 986 29.57 10.30 55.45
CA MET A 986 29.93 10.40 56.87
C MET A 986 28.94 11.28 57.65
N ASP A 987 28.45 12.36 57.04
CA ASP A 987 27.39 13.18 57.62
C ASP A 987 26.07 12.41 57.76
N ALA A 988 25.71 11.61 56.76
CA ALA A 988 24.49 10.80 56.79
C ALA A 988 24.55 9.71 57.88
N LEU A 989 25.67 8.99 57.97
CA LEU A 989 25.92 8.00 59.02
C LEU A 989 25.92 8.62 60.42
N ALA A 990 26.48 9.82 60.57
CA ALA A 990 26.47 10.56 61.84
C ALA A 990 25.05 10.96 62.29
N LEU A 991 24.16 11.27 61.34
CA LEU A 991 22.76 11.59 61.63
C LEU A 991 21.95 10.34 62.02
N SER A 992 22.18 9.22 61.34
CA SER A 992 21.55 7.93 61.67
C SER A 992 22.04 7.39 63.01
N SER A 993 23.32 7.54 63.32
CA SER A 993 23.85 7.15 64.63
C SER A 993 23.35 8.03 65.77
N LYS A 994 23.22 9.34 65.55
CA LYS A 994 22.53 10.24 66.47
C LYS A 994 21.08 9.79 66.70
N ALA A 995 20.36 9.39 65.67
CA ALA A 995 19.00 8.88 65.80
C ALA A 995 18.93 7.55 66.59
N LEU A 996 19.90 6.65 66.40
CA LEU A 996 20.02 5.41 67.19
C LEU A 996 20.14 5.73 68.67
N VAL A 997 21.06 6.62 69.04
CA VAL A 997 21.28 7.05 70.43
C VAL A 997 20.03 7.67 71.04
N ILE A 998 19.34 8.56 70.31
CA ILE A 998 18.12 9.21 70.79
C ILE A 998 17.02 8.18 71.08
N ARG A 999 16.82 7.21 70.18
CA ARG A 999 15.72 6.25 70.26
C ARG A 999 15.98 5.14 71.28
N ASN A 1000 17.24 4.80 71.52
CA ASN A 1000 17.65 3.80 72.50
C ASN A 1000 17.54 4.29 73.97
N THR A 1001 17.23 5.58 74.20
CA THR A 1001 16.99 6.13 75.54
C THR A 1001 15.67 5.68 76.21
N ASN A 1002 14.81 4.92 75.51
CA ASN A 1002 13.60 4.28 76.05
C ASN A 1002 13.68 2.74 75.94
N PRO A 1003 14.38 2.04 76.84
CA PRO A 1003 14.54 0.60 76.73
C PRO A 1003 13.26 -0.13 77.20
N SER A 1004 12.49 -0.70 76.28
CA SER A 1004 11.63 -1.84 76.63
C SER A 1004 12.53 -3.07 76.75
N LYS A 1005 12.75 -3.53 77.99
CA LYS A 1005 13.47 -4.76 78.29
C LYS A 1005 12.83 -5.93 77.52
N ASN A 1006 13.48 -6.41 76.46
CA ASN A 1006 13.60 -7.81 76.01
C ASN A 1006 13.86 -7.89 74.50
N SER A 1007 15.14 -8.00 74.11
CA SER A 1007 15.49 -8.83 72.94
C SER A 1007 16.84 -9.51 73.20
N LYS A 1008 16.84 -10.83 73.12
CA LYS A 1008 18.04 -11.68 73.16
C LYS A 1008 18.33 -12.10 71.71
N ASP A 1009 18.87 -11.18 70.91
CA ASP A 1009 19.39 -11.52 69.58
C ASP A 1009 20.91 -11.41 69.57
N GLU A 1010 21.58 -12.36 68.92
CA GLU A 1010 23.05 -12.43 68.86
C GLU A 1010 23.68 -11.22 68.13
N ARG A 1011 22.92 -10.52 67.27
CA ARG A 1011 23.30 -9.23 66.66
C ARG A 1011 23.41 -8.06 67.66
N ALA A 1012 22.89 -8.20 68.88
CA ALA A 1012 22.93 -7.16 69.90
C ALA A 1012 24.35 -6.92 70.49
N ARG A 1013 25.29 -7.85 70.30
CA ARG A 1013 26.67 -7.69 70.84
C ARG A 1013 27.49 -6.63 70.11
N GLU A 1014 27.17 -6.31 68.86
CA GLU A 1014 27.85 -5.27 68.06
C GLU A 1014 27.28 -3.86 68.28
N LEU A 1015 26.15 -3.73 69.01
CA LEU A 1015 25.41 -2.47 69.18
C LEU A 1015 25.69 -1.73 70.50
N SER A 1016 26.55 -2.27 71.35
CA SER A 1016 26.86 -1.70 72.68
C SER A 1016 27.46 -0.29 72.66
N ILE A 1017 27.98 0.19 71.51
CA ILE A 1017 28.52 1.53 71.36
C ILE A 1017 27.43 2.63 71.35
N TRP A 1018 26.18 2.26 71.08
CA TRP A 1018 25.03 3.18 71.00
C TRP A 1018 24.10 3.10 72.22
N ASP A 1019 24.41 2.24 73.19
CA ASP A 1019 23.76 2.17 74.50
C ASP A 1019 24.35 3.22 75.44
N VAL A 1020 24.00 4.50 75.25
CA VAL A 1020 24.54 5.64 76.01
C VAL A 1020 23.46 6.28 76.89
N GLU A 1021 23.71 6.39 78.21
CA GLU A 1021 22.89 7.18 79.13
C GLU A 1021 23.16 8.68 78.92
N ILE A 1022 22.19 9.40 78.32
CA ILE A 1022 22.31 10.84 78.03
C ILE A 1022 21.83 11.65 79.25
N THR A 1023 22.67 12.55 79.75
CA THR A 1023 22.32 13.44 80.87
C THR A 1023 21.30 14.53 80.46
N GLU A 1024 20.49 15.04 81.40
CA GLU A 1024 19.47 16.07 81.11
C GLU A 1024 20.05 17.38 80.51
N GLU A 1025 21.30 17.72 80.83
CA GLU A 1025 22.00 18.87 80.25
C GLU A 1025 22.43 18.61 78.80
N GLU A 1026 22.81 17.38 78.47
CA GLU A 1026 23.09 16.95 77.10
C GLU A 1026 21.81 16.82 76.28
N LYS A 1027 20.70 16.38 76.86
CA LYS A 1027 19.37 16.46 76.23
C LYS A 1027 19.03 17.90 75.86
N LYS A 1028 19.33 18.89 76.71
CA LYS A 1028 19.18 20.32 76.38
C LYS A 1028 20.08 20.78 75.24
N ARG A 1029 21.35 20.35 75.22
CA ARG A 1029 22.32 20.70 74.16
C ARG A 1029 22.02 20.04 72.81
N ILE A 1030 21.45 18.84 72.82
CA ILE A 1030 21.09 18.07 71.62
C ILE A 1030 19.69 18.44 71.10
N GLY A 1031 18.93 19.25 71.85
CA GLY A 1031 17.61 19.77 71.45
C GLY A 1031 16.42 18.89 71.86
N LEU A 1032 16.60 17.99 72.83
CA LEU A 1032 15.62 16.98 73.27
C LEU A 1032 14.68 17.45 74.40
N THR A 1033 14.79 18.69 74.89
CA THR A 1033 13.90 19.17 75.97
C THR A 1033 12.84 20.19 75.52
N SER A 1034 11.61 19.69 75.55
CA SER A 1034 10.30 20.33 75.74
C SER A 1034 9.52 20.94 74.57
N SER A 1035 8.33 20.32 74.38
CA SER A 1035 7.08 20.82 73.80
C SER A 1035 7.06 21.18 72.31
N LEU A 1036 6.94 20.17 71.46
CA LEU A 1036 6.21 20.25 70.19
C LEU A 1036 5.78 18.84 69.76
N ASP A 1037 4.89 18.23 70.56
CA ASP A 1037 3.88 17.33 70.02
C ASP A 1037 2.98 18.15 69.11
N ARG A 1038 3.38 18.31 67.84
CA ARG A 1038 2.53 18.56 66.66
C ARG A 1038 3.42 18.94 65.49
N GLN A 1039 3.24 18.18 64.40
CA GLN A 1039 3.76 18.38 63.04
C GLN A 1039 5.10 17.72 62.71
N LEU A 1040 5.04 16.38 62.64
CA LEU A 1040 5.65 15.58 61.56
C LEU A 1040 4.60 14.65 60.95
#